data_AF-A0A932III3-F1
#
_entry.id   AF-A0A932III3-F1
#
_cell.length_a   1.000
_cell.length_b   1.000
_cell.length_c   1.000
_cell.angle_alpha   90.00
_cell.angle_beta   90.00
_cell.angle_gamma   90.00
#
_symmetry.space_group_name_H-M   'P 1'
#
loop_
_entity.id
_entity.type
_entity.pdbx_description
1 polymer ?
#
loop_
_entity_poly.entity_id
_entity_poly.type
_entity_poly.pdbx_seq_one_letter_code
_entity_poly.pdbx_strand_id
1 'polypeptide(L)'
;AWVDEQGETDDWLEIVNLGNAEVTMTGFTLTDSSGSHPLPAVILSPGGRVLLWADDDPAQGVLHLPFKLSAAGETLILRDAQGATLDHVSFPPLGVNETYARFPDGDDFALCRFATPKRDNGAQCGPPPPAELPQEITFAPYTWPVPFPELPVPLALSELALKPAAFIEVVNTTASDVDLSAYTLSVAPHAPGIAWPDIASSVTLAWPVASAAPGEHVNVPVDAGAVAAIAGNSEFEGVVTLWDNLTLAPVDRADFMAWPDNAALARAPGSGLWRFCATSTPAAANDACDALASRPIGDRLRHLYTPGDFAALAFGDYGLGNESVKFVIDMQAGDVVHLLSSAAWDLHYTFVREEIDGDPHLDRCDPTEAAIFRQGWGQFSQEQYIEVDTRRYLLGTLEHHVGADLYTVEFTTGDRISSAQMKRAFFGVTAHTDEPSLWALRPQASDQIERMREIEGEVPIVDPNAPFRGVTVQLLNAGVAYGTLMFVPIQDLAGVALGPQVIVVTDQVPNDIPLVGGLITEAFQTPLAHVNVLSRNRGTPNLAVKDARNDPRVAPYLACTTCQSASELVRLEVTTGDFEMRPATFEEAEAFWQSQQTGPLQTPAIDTSVRGVQPLSGKGLTDLPSLGGKAAQLAELAYIDSARALCPGPLPLPSNAFAIPVVHSWEHYAASGAAALLATSEAEAQFRADPIYRAQKLAEVRTLVLAHPVDAALLTEIESHIAATFGAARLRFRSSSNTEDLPNFSGAGLYTSVSGALGDAERPIAGALRTVWASLYNARAYDERTYFNVDPSTVAMGVLVHEATLSEAANGIGISRNILDPIRGDIYYFNAQVGEAGVANPAPGVTTSQLIYRWGRTPRVIFHALSNLPGGGEVLSPEEIDETACVLRVIHDHFAPILNPTGENRWFAMDIEFKRLGVSRALLVKQARPYSFGNAEVPADCREF
;
A
#
# COMPACT_ATOMS: atom_id res chain seq x y z
N ALA A 1 -27.04 -1.56 -3.95
CA ALA A 1 -28.18 -2.49 -3.99
C ALA A 1 -27.71 -3.83 -3.44
N TRP A 2 -28.50 -4.43 -2.56
CA TRP A 2 -28.25 -5.80 -2.10
C TRP A 2 -28.84 -6.77 -3.11
N VAL A 3 -28.26 -7.96 -3.25
CA VAL A 3 -28.59 -8.92 -4.30
C VAL A 3 -29.01 -10.23 -3.65
N ASP A 4 -30.09 -10.84 -4.13
CA ASP A 4 -30.53 -12.17 -3.70
C ASP A 4 -29.70 -13.30 -4.31
N GLU A 5 -30.08 -14.55 -4.02
CA GLU A 5 -29.40 -15.72 -4.57
C GLU A 5 -29.66 -15.98 -6.06
N GLN A 6 -30.62 -15.26 -6.66
CA GLN A 6 -30.97 -15.28 -8.08
C GLN A 6 -30.26 -14.16 -8.85
N GLY A 7 -29.60 -13.23 -8.17
CA GLY A 7 -28.89 -12.12 -8.77
C GLY A 7 -29.74 -10.86 -8.92
N GLU A 8 -30.94 -10.83 -8.34
CA GLU A 8 -31.89 -9.75 -8.50
C GLU A 8 -31.72 -8.71 -7.39
N THR A 9 -32.15 -7.46 -7.65
CA THR A 9 -32.03 -6.35 -6.68
C THR A 9 -33.41 -5.93 -6.22
N ASP A 10 -34.15 -6.89 -5.68
CA ASP A 10 -35.52 -6.71 -5.23
C ASP A 10 -35.61 -6.01 -3.87
N ASP A 11 -36.82 -5.55 -3.58
CA ASP A 11 -37.14 -4.97 -2.29
C ASP A 11 -36.95 -6.05 -1.21
N TRP A 12 -36.40 -5.64 -0.07
CA TRP A 12 -36.20 -6.54 1.05
C TRP A 12 -36.54 -5.84 2.34
N LEU A 13 -36.87 -6.65 3.34
CA LEU A 13 -37.02 -6.23 4.71
C LEU A 13 -36.24 -7.17 5.62
N GLU A 14 -35.93 -6.70 6.81
CA GLU A 14 -35.18 -7.46 7.79
C GLU A 14 -35.90 -7.46 9.12
N ILE A 15 -35.92 -8.62 9.77
CA ILE A 15 -36.50 -8.79 11.09
C ILE A 15 -35.38 -9.23 12.03
N VAL A 16 -35.29 -8.57 13.18
CA VAL A 16 -34.31 -8.84 14.22
C VAL A 16 -35.00 -9.25 15.52
N ASN A 17 -34.45 -10.25 16.19
CA ASN A 17 -34.86 -10.63 17.53
C ASN A 17 -34.11 -9.79 18.58
N LEU A 18 -34.77 -8.74 19.09
CA LEU A 18 -34.26 -7.87 20.15
C LEU A 18 -34.36 -8.49 21.56
N GLY A 19 -34.98 -9.67 21.68
CA GLY A 19 -35.14 -10.38 22.95
C GLY A 19 -33.87 -11.13 23.38
N ASN A 20 -33.87 -11.58 24.64
CA ASN A 20 -32.80 -12.40 25.22
C ASN A 20 -33.09 -13.92 25.16
N ALA A 21 -34.15 -14.32 24.47
CA ALA A 21 -34.53 -15.72 24.25
C ALA A 21 -34.73 -15.98 22.75
N GLU A 22 -34.58 -17.24 22.35
CA GLU A 22 -34.85 -17.68 20.98
C GLU A 22 -36.33 -17.47 20.62
N VAL A 23 -36.59 -16.96 19.41
CA VAL A 23 -37.93 -16.72 18.86
C VAL A 23 -38.10 -17.58 17.62
N THR A 24 -39.09 -18.46 17.64
CA THR A 24 -39.53 -19.19 16.45
C THR A 24 -40.64 -18.42 15.76
N MET A 25 -40.44 -17.99 14.51
CA MET A 25 -41.39 -17.18 13.73
C MET A 25 -42.53 -18.00 13.10
N THR A 26 -42.77 -19.22 13.59
CA THR A 26 -43.87 -20.05 13.08
C THR A 26 -45.20 -19.39 13.35
N GLY A 27 -45.97 -19.14 12.29
CA GLY A 27 -47.29 -18.50 12.36
C GLY A 27 -47.25 -16.97 12.41
N PHE A 28 -46.08 -16.34 12.32
CA PHE A 28 -45.98 -14.88 12.26
C PHE A 28 -46.47 -14.38 10.90
N THR A 29 -46.96 -13.13 10.87
CA THR A 29 -47.45 -12.50 9.64
C THR A 29 -46.97 -11.06 9.51
N LEU A 30 -46.80 -10.58 8.27
CA LEU A 30 -46.71 -9.16 7.93
C LEU A 30 -48.03 -8.71 7.34
N THR A 31 -48.56 -7.59 7.83
CA THR A 31 -49.80 -7.00 7.32
C THR A 31 -49.49 -5.66 6.66
N ASP A 32 -49.96 -5.48 5.44
CA ASP A 32 -49.86 -4.26 4.65
C ASP A 32 -51.27 -3.80 4.20
N SER A 33 -51.34 -2.94 3.18
CA SER A 33 -52.62 -2.51 2.60
C SER A 33 -53.30 -3.59 1.74
N SER A 34 -52.57 -4.60 1.27
CA SER A 34 -53.06 -5.68 0.40
C SER A 34 -53.60 -6.87 1.19
N GLY A 35 -53.14 -7.10 2.42
CA GLY A 35 -53.64 -8.15 3.28
C GLY A 35 -52.66 -8.55 4.40
N SER A 36 -52.84 -9.77 4.91
CA SER A 36 -51.94 -10.38 5.89
C SER A 36 -51.22 -11.54 5.23
N HIS A 37 -49.89 -11.49 5.25
CA HIS A 37 -48.98 -12.38 4.55
C HIS A 37 -48.21 -13.23 5.56
N PRO A 38 -48.20 -14.56 5.43
CA PRO A 38 -47.46 -15.44 6.34
C PRO A 38 -45.96 -15.29 6.16
N LEU A 39 -45.23 -15.28 7.29
CA LEU A 39 -43.77 -15.31 7.31
C LEU A 39 -43.24 -16.75 7.36
N PRO A 40 -42.01 -16.99 6.85
CA PRO A 40 -41.39 -18.29 6.97
C PRO A 40 -41.08 -18.67 8.42
N ALA A 41 -41.15 -19.96 8.71
CA ALA A 41 -40.86 -20.53 10.02
C ALA A 41 -39.34 -20.57 10.28
N VAL A 42 -38.76 -19.40 10.55
CA VAL A 42 -37.34 -19.23 10.90
C VAL A 42 -37.18 -19.16 12.42
N ILE A 43 -36.09 -19.73 12.93
CA ILE A 43 -35.70 -19.64 14.33
C ILE A 43 -34.64 -18.55 14.46
N LEU A 44 -34.92 -17.54 15.27
CA LEU A 44 -34.01 -16.44 15.56
C LEU A 44 -33.51 -16.56 17.00
N SER A 45 -32.22 -16.87 17.17
CA SER A 45 -31.52 -16.70 18.46
C SER A 45 -31.62 -15.25 18.97
N PRO A 46 -31.31 -14.97 20.25
CA PRO A 46 -31.12 -13.58 20.71
C PRO A 46 -30.17 -12.81 19.80
N GLY A 47 -30.58 -11.64 19.28
CA GLY A 47 -29.83 -10.86 18.29
C GLY A 47 -29.83 -11.45 16.86
N GLY A 48 -30.48 -12.60 16.65
CA GLY A 48 -30.61 -13.24 15.35
C GLY A 48 -31.45 -12.41 14.38
N ARG A 49 -31.07 -12.44 13.11
CA ARG A 49 -31.64 -11.63 12.02
C ARG A 49 -32.09 -12.51 10.87
N VAL A 50 -33.18 -12.16 10.21
CA VAL A 50 -33.60 -12.77 8.94
C VAL A 50 -33.88 -11.68 7.91
N LEU A 51 -33.26 -11.82 6.74
CA LEU A 51 -33.54 -11.03 5.56
C LEU A 51 -34.62 -11.73 4.74
N LEU A 52 -35.66 -11.00 4.36
CA LEU A 52 -36.78 -11.50 3.57
C LEU A 52 -36.95 -10.63 2.32
N TRP A 53 -37.10 -11.27 1.17
CA TRP A 53 -37.26 -10.62 -0.12
C TRP A 53 -38.75 -10.38 -0.37
N ALA A 54 -39.14 -9.14 -0.59
CA ALA A 54 -40.51 -8.72 -0.88
C ALA A 54 -40.65 -8.51 -2.39
N ASP A 55 -40.65 -9.62 -3.12
CA ASP A 55 -40.52 -9.68 -4.57
C ASP A 55 -41.74 -10.29 -5.29
N ASP A 56 -42.76 -10.72 -4.55
CA ASP A 56 -43.93 -11.43 -5.08
C ASP A 56 -43.58 -12.72 -5.86
N ASP A 57 -42.45 -13.36 -5.51
CA ASP A 57 -42.00 -14.61 -6.15
C ASP A 57 -41.60 -15.69 -5.13
N PRO A 58 -42.57 -16.24 -4.38
CA PRO A 58 -42.30 -17.28 -3.38
C PRO A 58 -41.79 -18.60 -3.98
N ALA A 59 -41.74 -18.74 -5.32
CA ALA A 59 -41.15 -19.91 -5.96
C ALA A 59 -39.61 -19.90 -5.91
N GLN A 60 -39.00 -18.72 -5.69
CA GLN A 60 -37.55 -18.56 -5.62
C GLN A 60 -36.93 -19.13 -4.34
N GLY A 61 -37.67 -19.11 -3.23
CA GLY A 61 -37.18 -19.70 -2.00
C GLY A 61 -38.06 -19.39 -0.79
N VAL A 62 -37.76 -20.04 0.33
CA VAL A 62 -38.51 -19.87 1.59
C VAL A 62 -38.40 -18.45 2.18
N LEU A 63 -37.43 -17.65 1.74
CA LEU A 63 -37.22 -16.27 2.19
C LEU A 63 -37.90 -15.22 1.26
N HIS A 64 -38.51 -15.66 0.16
CA HIS A 64 -39.20 -14.80 -0.81
C HIS A 64 -40.68 -14.71 -0.46
N LEU A 65 -41.19 -13.48 -0.38
CA LEU A 65 -42.52 -13.16 0.12
C LEU A 65 -43.49 -12.96 -1.05
N PRO A 66 -44.77 -13.33 -0.88
CA PRO A 66 -45.78 -13.25 -1.95
C PRO A 66 -46.35 -11.83 -2.14
N PHE A 67 -45.53 -10.79 -1.94
CA PHE A 67 -45.90 -9.39 -2.13
C PHE A 67 -44.67 -8.51 -2.33
N LYS A 68 -44.87 -7.31 -2.88
CA LYS A 68 -43.85 -6.25 -3.04
C LYS A 68 -44.05 -5.07 -2.12
N LEU A 69 -42.98 -4.32 -1.88
CA LEU A 69 -43.07 -3.05 -1.17
C LEU A 69 -43.43 -1.89 -2.10
N SER A 70 -44.20 -0.94 -1.60
CA SER A 70 -44.59 0.24 -2.38
C SER A 70 -43.48 1.29 -2.40
N ALA A 71 -42.94 1.59 -3.58
CA ALA A 71 -41.98 2.70 -3.77
C ALA A 71 -42.55 4.09 -3.38
N ALA A 72 -43.88 4.23 -3.31
CA ALA A 72 -44.55 5.45 -2.86
C ALA A 72 -44.65 5.56 -1.32
N GLY A 73 -44.13 4.57 -0.59
CA GLY A 73 -44.28 4.46 0.86
C GLY A 73 -45.56 3.76 1.27
N GLU A 74 -45.50 2.98 2.35
CA GLU A 74 -46.67 2.29 2.93
C GLU A 74 -46.45 1.98 4.42
N THR A 75 -47.40 1.23 5.01
CA THR A 75 -47.31 0.77 6.40
C THR A 75 -47.27 -0.75 6.46
N LEU A 76 -46.27 -1.28 7.14
CA LEU A 76 -46.11 -2.71 7.45
C LEU A 76 -46.31 -2.95 8.94
N ILE A 77 -47.01 -4.03 9.29
CA ILE A 77 -47.28 -4.43 10.67
C ILE A 77 -46.89 -5.90 10.87
N LEU A 78 -45.90 -6.15 11.72
CA LEU A 78 -45.49 -7.49 12.13
C LEU A 78 -46.40 -8.00 13.24
N ARG A 79 -46.93 -9.22 13.09
CA ARG A 79 -47.80 -9.87 14.09
C ARG A 79 -47.31 -11.28 14.43
N ASP A 80 -47.51 -11.68 15.69
CA ASP A 80 -47.25 -13.05 16.15
C ASP A 80 -48.33 -14.04 15.71
N ALA A 81 -48.15 -15.32 16.09
CA ALA A 81 -49.07 -16.41 15.78
C ALA A 81 -50.46 -16.28 16.45
N GLN A 82 -50.61 -15.40 17.43
CA GLN A 82 -51.88 -15.10 18.10
C GLN A 82 -52.54 -13.83 17.52
N GLY A 83 -51.89 -13.18 16.54
CA GLY A 83 -52.35 -11.97 15.88
C GLY A 83 -52.01 -10.68 16.62
N ALA A 84 -51.23 -10.74 17.72
CA ALA A 84 -50.79 -9.55 18.43
C ALA A 84 -49.71 -8.82 17.62
N THR A 85 -49.79 -7.49 17.57
CA THR A 85 -48.79 -6.66 16.89
C THR A 85 -47.49 -6.64 17.68
N LEU A 86 -46.39 -7.02 17.04
CA LEU A 86 -45.04 -7.00 17.61
C LEU A 86 -44.30 -5.71 17.24
N ASP A 87 -44.36 -5.29 15.98
CA ASP A 87 -43.78 -4.03 15.49
C ASP A 87 -44.58 -3.49 14.30
N HIS A 88 -44.38 -2.22 13.96
CA HIS A 88 -44.88 -1.61 12.73
C HIS A 88 -43.94 -0.50 12.23
N VAL A 89 -43.98 -0.26 10.93
CA VAL A 89 -43.27 0.84 10.28
C VAL A 89 -44.15 1.48 9.22
N SER A 90 -44.21 2.81 9.21
CA SER A 90 -44.73 3.60 8.09
C SER A 90 -43.57 4.30 7.43
N PHE A 91 -43.18 3.88 6.23
CA PHE A 91 -42.02 4.42 5.54
C PHE A 91 -42.43 5.39 4.42
N PRO A 92 -41.63 6.45 4.16
CA PRO A 92 -41.91 7.42 3.10
C PRO A 92 -41.61 6.81 1.70
N PRO A 93 -41.91 7.52 0.60
CA PRO A 93 -41.36 7.14 -0.71
C PRO A 93 -39.84 6.96 -0.65
N LEU A 94 -39.34 5.85 -1.18
CA LEU A 94 -37.91 5.52 -1.20
C LEU A 94 -37.37 5.56 -2.63
N GLY A 95 -36.24 6.22 -2.84
CA GLY A 95 -35.50 6.22 -4.10
C GLY A 95 -34.63 4.98 -4.30
N VAL A 96 -34.05 4.84 -5.50
CA VAL A 96 -33.14 3.72 -5.81
C VAL A 96 -31.91 3.75 -4.89
N ASN A 97 -31.59 2.60 -4.27
CA ASN A 97 -30.55 2.44 -3.25
C ASN A 97 -30.80 3.23 -1.94
N GLU A 98 -32.04 3.60 -1.65
CA GLU A 98 -32.40 4.11 -0.33
C GLU A 98 -32.98 2.98 0.52
N THR A 99 -32.62 2.98 1.79
CA THR A 99 -33.18 2.11 2.83
C THR A 99 -33.84 2.96 3.90
N TYR A 100 -34.83 2.41 4.57
CA TYR A 100 -35.46 3.02 5.73
C TYR A 100 -35.22 2.09 6.93
N ALA A 101 -34.32 2.49 7.81
CA ALA A 101 -33.80 1.62 8.87
C ALA A 101 -33.79 2.32 10.22
N ARG A 102 -33.81 1.54 11.31
CA ARG A 102 -33.64 2.02 12.69
C ARG A 102 -32.16 2.10 13.01
N PHE A 103 -31.71 3.20 13.62
CA PHE A 103 -30.32 3.38 14.01
C PHE A 103 -30.23 3.82 15.48
N PRO A 104 -29.60 3.04 16.38
CA PRO A 104 -29.28 1.61 16.29
C PRO A 104 -30.52 0.70 16.15
N ASP A 105 -30.31 -0.62 16.12
CA ASP A 105 -31.40 -1.63 16.09
C ASP A 105 -32.41 -1.41 17.21
N GLY A 106 -33.61 -0.93 16.86
CA GLY A 106 -34.72 -0.71 17.80
C GLY A 106 -35.10 0.76 18.05
N ASP A 107 -34.33 1.73 17.56
CA ASP A 107 -34.64 3.17 17.66
C ASP A 107 -35.54 3.66 16.50
N ASP A 108 -35.69 4.98 16.31
CA ASP A 108 -36.54 5.56 15.27
C ASP A 108 -36.02 5.26 13.84
N PHE A 109 -36.95 5.07 12.90
CA PHE A 109 -36.60 4.88 11.50
C PHE A 109 -36.12 6.17 10.84
N ALA A 110 -35.06 6.08 10.05
CA ALA A 110 -34.52 7.17 9.24
C ALA A 110 -34.22 6.71 7.81
N LEU A 111 -34.30 7.65 6.86
CA LEU A 111 -33.88 7.44 5.47
C LEU A 111 -32.35 7.34 5.42
N CYS A 112 -31.85 6.34 4.70
CA CYS A 112 -30.42 6.14 4.54
C CYS A 112 -30.04 5.65 3.14
N ARG A 113 -28.83 5.99 2.68
CA ARG A 113 -28.26 5.47 1.42
C ARG A 113 -27.32 4.29 1.60
N PHE A 114 -27.10 3.89 2.86
CA PHE A 114 -26.26 2.78 3.25
C PHE A 114 -27.14 1.71 3.90
N ALA A 115 -27.04 0.49 3.38
CA ALA A 115 -27.78 -0.66 3.90
C ALA A 115 -26.84 -1.64 4.61
N THR A 116 -27.32 -2.24 5.69
CA THR A 116 -26.61 -3.19 6.55
C THR A 116 -27.31 -4.54 6.61
N PRO A 117 -27.67 -5.16 5.46
CA PRO A 117 -28.37 -6.44 5.47
C PRO A 117 -27.54 -7.50 6.20
N LYS A 118 -28.20 -8.26 7.09
CA LYS A 118 -27.62 -9.29 7.95
C LYS A 118 -26.58 -8.77 8.96
N ARG A 119 -26.52 -7.46 9.21
CA ARG A 119 -25.57 -6.80 10.13
C ARG A 119 -26.27 -5.73 10.96
N ASP A 120 -25.70 -5.38 12.10
CA ASP A 120 -26.26 -4.35 12.99
C ASP A 120 -26.37 -3.00 12.28
N ASN A 121 -27.54 -2.35 12.43
CA ASN A 121 -27.70 -0.97 11.99
C ASN A 121 -26.95 -0.11 13.03
N GLY A 122 -25.87 0.57 12.61
CA GLY A 122 -25.01 1.33 13.49
C GLY A 122 -25.72 2.48 14.23
N ALA A 123 -24.97 3.30 14.98
CA ALA A 123 -25.56 4.37 15.78
C ALA A 123 -26.25 5.51 14.97
N GLN A 124 -25.94 5.64 13.67
CA GLN A 124 -26.53 6.64 12.78
C GLN A 124 -26.46 6.16 11.32
N CYS A 125 -27.24 6.79 10.43
CA CYS A 125 -27.13 6.55 9.00
C CYS A 125 -25.75 6.98 8.47
N GLY A 126 -25.01 6.03 7.90
CA GLY A 126 -23.67 6.20 7.34
C GLY A 126 -23.09 4.86 6.92
N PRO A 127 -21.89 4.81 6.33
CA PRO A 127 -21.15 3.54 6.26
C PRO A 127 -21.11 2.92 7.66
N PRO A 128 -21.07 1.58 7.79
CA PRO A 128 -20.88 0.96 9.10
C PRO A 128 -19.74 1.70 9.79
N PRO A 129 -19.87 2.04 11.10
CA PRO A 129 -18.74 2.59 11.82
C PRO A 129 -17.54 1.70 11.48
N PRO A 130 -16.38 2.30 11.14
CA PRO A 130 -15.23 1.52 10.74
C PRO A 130 -15.11 0.39 11.72
N ALA A 131 -15.03 -0.85 11.19
CA ALA A 131 -14.83 -2.01 12.03
C ALA A 131 -13.74 -1.61 13.01
N GLU A 132 -14.05 -1.68 14.32
CA GLU A 132 -13.02 -1.45 15.32
C GLU A 132 -11.80 -2.22 14.84
N LEU A 133 -10.66 -1.53 14.75
CA LEU A 133 -9.41 -2.16 14.35
C LEU A 133 -9.37 -3.52 15.03
N PRO A 134 -9.11 -4.63 14.30
CA PRO A 134 -9.21 -5.96 14.87
C PRO A 134 -8.55 -5.98 16.24
N GLN A 135 -9.16 -6.68 17.21
CA GLN A 135 -8.61 -6.78 18.55
C GLN A 135 -7.10 -7.00 18.45
N GLU A 136 -6.35 -6.06 19.01
CA GLU A 136 -4.89 -6.03 18.92
C GLU A 136 -4.34 -7.43 19.18
N ILE A 137 -3.48 -7.91 18.28
CA ILE A 137 -2.73 -9.14 18.51
C ILE A 137 -1.76 -8.82 19.64
N THR A 138 -2.23 -9.08 20.85
CA THR A 138 -1.51 -8.77 22.07
C THR A 138 -0.60 -9.95 22.37
N PHE A 139 0.71 -9.71 22.45
CA PHE A 139 1.71 -10.69 22.92
C PHE A 139 1.99 -10.50 24.41
N ALA A 140 2.43 -11.55 25.09
CA ALA A 140 2.88 -11.44 26.47
C ALA A 140 4.07 -10.46 26.58
N PRO A 141 4.09 -9.53 27.55
CA PRO A 141 5.16 -8.54 27.67
C PRO A 141 6.48 -9.19 28.05
N TYR A 142 7.57 -8.67 27.51
CA TYR A 142 8.94 -9.02 27.89
C TYR A 142 9.52 -7.96 28.84
N THR A 143 10.28 -8.40 29.85
CA THR A 143 10.97 -7.50 30.78
C THR A 143 12.47 -7.64 30.59
N TRP A 144 13.13 -6.55 30.18
CA TRP A 144 14.58 -6.49 30.06
C TRP A 144 15.26 -6.68 31.44
N PRO A 145 16.38 -7.42 31.52
CA PRO A 145 17.26 -7.39 32.68
C PRO A 145 17.73 -5.96 32.97
N VAL A 146 18.03 -5.65 34.23
CA VAL A 146 18.56 -4.35 34.63
C VAL A 146 19.78 -4.58 35.54
N PRO A 147 21.01 -4.21 35.11
CA PRO A 147 21.35 -3.53 33.85
C PRO A 147 21.32 -4.47 32.64
N PHE A 148 21.16 -3.92 31.43
CA PHE A 148 21.34 -4.65 30.18
C PHE A 148 22.02 -3.76 29.12
N PRO A 149 23.04 -4.26 28.41
CA PRO A 149 23.76 -5.50 28.68
C PRO A 149 24.52 -5.43 30.02
N GLU A 150 24.64 -6.56 30.71
CA GLU A 150 25.47 -6.66 31.92
C GLU A 150 26.96 -6.66 31.55
N LEU A 151 27.81 -6.14 32.44
CA LEU A 151 29.26 -6.22 32.26
C LEU A 151 29.76 -7.66 32.51
N PRO A 152 30.68 -8.18 31.68
CA PRO A 152 31.30 -9.47 31.91
C PRO A 152 32.03 -9.57 33.26
N VAL A 153 32.07 -10.79 33.81
CA VAL A 153 32.71 -11.14 35.08
C VAL A 153 33.73 -12.25 34.81
N PRO A 154 34.96 -12.18 35.37
CA PRO A 154 35.44 -11.23 36.37
C PRO A 154 36.10 -9.96 35.82
N LEU A 155 36.31 -9.87 34.51
CA LEU A 155 36.96 -8.75 33.84
C LEU A 155 36.12 -8.31 32.63
N ALA A 156 36.12 -7.01 32.33
CA ALA A 156 35.48 -6.46 31.15
C ALA A 156 36.40 -5.46 30.44
N LEU A 157 36.32 -5.37 29.12
CA LEU A 157 36.89 -4.28 28.34
C LEU A 157 36.12 -2.99 28.67
N SER A 158 36.83 -1.90 28.96
CA SER A 158 36.25 -0.62 29.39
C SER A 158 36.38 0.46 28.33
N GLU A 159 37.59 0.67 27.80
CA GLU A 159 37.90 1.74 26.87
C GLU A 159 39.05 1.33 25.93
N LEU A 160 38.97 1.73 24.66
CA LEU A 160 39.89 1.35 23.60
C LEU A 160 40.28 2.62 22.83
N ALA A 161 41.58 2.93 22.72
CA ALA A 161 42.10 4.05 21.94
C ALA A 161 43.14 3.55 20.93
N LEU A 162 42.68 3.29 19.69
CA LEU A 162 43.46 2.56 18.69
C LEU A 162 43.89 3.40 17.48
N LYS A 163 43.32 4.60 17.28
CA LYS A 163 43.66 5.48 16.15
C LYS A 163 43.78 6.95 16.58
N PRO A 164 45.01 7.45 16.88
CA PRO A 164 46.28 6.71 16.90
C PRO A 164 46.34 5.66 18.01
N ALA A 165 47.19 4.65 17.84
CA ALA A 165 47.41 3.60 18.84
C ALA A 165 47.88 4.21 20.17
N ALA A 166 47.16 3.93 21.25
CA ALA A 166 47.47 4.42 22.58
C ALA A 166 47.32 3.34 23.66
N PHE A 167 46.09 2.84 23.88
CA PHE A 167 45.83 1.87 24.94
C PHE A 167 44.55 1.05 24.76
N ILE A 168 44.44 -0.02 25.53
CA ILE A 168 43.21 -0.76 25.81
C ILE A 168 43.07 -0.88 27.32
N GLU A 169 41.88 -0.63 27.83
CA GLU A 169 41.59 -0.65 29.25
C GLU A 169 40.70 -1.84 29.62
N VAL A 170 41.06 -2.51 30.72
CA VAL A 170 40.31 -3.63 31.29
C VAL A 170 39.95 -3.30 32.74
N VAL A 171 38.69 -3.50 33.11
CA VAL A 171 38.19 -3.26 34.48
C VAL A 171 37.92 -4.59 35.20
N ASN A 172 38.29 -4.65 36.48
CA ASN A 172 37.87 -5.74 37.36
C ASN A 172 36.44 -5.50 37.89
N THR A 173 35.50 -6.33 37.46
CA THR A 173 34.07 -6.21 37.79
C THR A 173 33.68 -6.98 39.05
N THR A 174 34.64 -7.60 39.74
CA THR A 174 34.40 -8.36 40.98
C THR A 174 34.66 -7.56 42.25
N ALA A 175 34.26 -8.12 43.39
CA ALA A 175 34.56 -7.59 44.72
C ALA A 175 35.91 -8.08 45.29
N SER A 176 36.73 -8.78 44.49
CA SER A 176 38.03 -9.34 44.92
C SER A 176 39.14 -9.04 43.91
N ASP A 177 40.40 -9.13 44.33
CA ASP A 177 41.53 -9.02 43.40
C ASP A 177 41.48 -10.14 42.34
N VAL A 178 41.80 -9.80 41.09
CA VAL A 178 41.86 -10.75 39.96
C VAL A 178 43.30 -10.88 39.48
N ASP A 179 43.81 -12.11 39.37
CA ASP A 179 45.12 -12.41 38.79
C ASP A 179 45.06 -12.32 37.26
N LEU A 180 45.75 -11.32 36.68
CA LEU A 180 45.72 -11.06 35.24
C LEU A 180 46.56 -12.08 34.45
N SER A 181 47.49 -12.80 35.10
CA SER A 181 48.28 -13.85 34.44
C SER A 181 47.44 -15.05 33.99
N ALA A 182 46.23 -15.19 34.55
CA ALA A 182 45.24 -16.17 34.12
C ALA A 182 44.49 -15.74 32.83
N TYR A 183 44.76 -14.55 32.29
CA TYR A 183 44.08 -14.02 31.11
C TYR A 183 45.07 -13.54 30.05
N THR A 184 44.61 -13.53 28.80
CA THR A 184 45.36 -12.96 27.67
C THR A 184 44.53 -11.87 27.02
N LEU A 185 45.12 -10.70 26.79
CA LEU A 185 44.52 -9.64 25.99
C LEU A 185 45.15 -9.63 24.60
N SER A 186 44.34 -9.64 23.56
CA SER A 186 44.83 -9.66 22.18
C SER A 186 44.05 -8.73 21.26
N VAL A 187 44.73 -8.27 20.21
CA VAL A 187 44.15 -7.49 19.12
C VAL A 187 44.46 -8.14 17.78
N ALA A 188 43.49 -8.18 16.87
CA ALA A 188 43.65 -8.79 15.55
C ALA A 188 42.85 -8.05 14.48
N PRO A 189 43.32 -8.01 13.22
CA PRO A 189 42.45 -7.65 12.10
C PRO A 189 41.35 -8.70 11.96
N HIS A 190 40.18 -8.24 11.53
CA HIS A 190 39.06 -9.11 11.19
C HIS A 190 38.49 -8.64 9.86
N ALA A 191 38.00 -9.57 9.05
CA ALA A 191 37.46 -9.30 7.73
C ALA A 191 36.24 -10.19 7.50
N PRO A 192 35.33 -9.83 6.58
CA PRO A 192 34.22 -10.69 6.16
C PRO A 192 34.70 -12.10 5.78
N GLY A 193 33.88 -13.10 6.10
CA GLY A 193 34.15 -14.51 5.80
C GLY A 193 35.24 -15.19 6.62
N ILE A 194 35.93 -14.46 7.51
CA ILE A 194 36.90 -15.02 8.44
C ILE A 194 36.24 -15.30 9.79
N ALA A 195 36.44 -16.50 10.33
CA ALA A 195 36.01 -16.84 11.69
C ALA A 195 36.71 -15.93 12.72
N TRP A 196 36.14 -15.82 13.93
CA TRP A 196 36.76 -15.05 15.00
C TRP A 196 38.24 -15.44 15.21
N PRO A 197 39.17 -14.47 15.19
CA PRO A 197 40.58 -14.73 15.47
C PRO A 197 40.77 -15.38 16.84
N ASP A 198 41.69 -16.34 16.90
CA ASP A 198 42.15 -16.96 18.14
C ASP A 198 43.43 -16.27 18.66
N ILE A 199 43.93 -16.72 19.82
CA ILE A 199 45.16 -16.17 20.41
C ILE A 199 46.36 -16.32 19.44
N ALA A 200 46.44 -17.40 18.67
CA ALA A 200 47.58 -17.70 17.81
C ALA A 200 47.64 -16.80 16.55
N SER A 201 46.49 -16.36 16.07
CA SER A 201 46.31 -15.43 14.94
C SER A 201 46.23 -13.95 15.36
N SER A 202 46.35 -13.67 16.66
CA SER A 202 46.26 -12.32 17.24
C SER A 202 47.61 -11.80 17.73
N VAL A 203 47.73 -10.47 17.83
CA VAL A 203 48.83 -9.84 18.57
C VAL A 203 48.48 -9.80 20.06
N THR A 204 49.25 -10.52 20.87
CA THR A 204 49.08 -10.52 22.33
C THR A 204 49.73 -9.28 22.96
N LEU A 205 49.01 -8.65 23.88
CA LEU A 205 49.45 -7.48 24.61
C LEU A 205 49.95 -7.86 26.01
N ALA A 206 51.03 -7.22 26.45
CA ALA A 206 51.64 -7.51 27.75
C ALA A 206 50.92 -6.76 28.87
N TRP A 207 50.54 -7.47 29.93
CA TRP A 207 49.98 -6.85 31.12
C TRP A 207 51.01 -5.95 31.81
N PRO A 208 50.66 -4.70 32.17
CA PRO A 208 51.56 -3.80 32.88
C PRO A 208 51.65 -4.13 34.39
N VAL A 209 50.68 -4.87 34.91
CA VAL A 209 50.57 -5.29 36.33
C VAL A 209 50.15 -6.76 36.39
N ALA A 210 50.42 -7.43 37.51
CA ALA A 210 50.12 -8.86 37.68
C ALA A 210 48.67 -9.13 38.16
N SER A 211 48.03 -8.17 38.81
CA SER A 211 46.69 -8.30 39.38
C SER A 211 45.93 -6.98 39.29
N ALA A 212 44.60 -7.05 39.22
CA ALA A 212 43.71 -5.90 39.29
C ALA A 212 42.87 -5.95 40.57
N ALA A 213 42.85 -4.87 41.36
CA ALA A 213 42.00 -4.71 42.53
C ALA A 213 40.51 -4.51 42.14
N PRO A 214 39.54 -4.70 43.07
CA PRO A 214 38.12 -4.50 42.78
C PRO A 214 37.83 -3.12 42.17
N GLY A 215 37.19 -3.09 41.00
CA GLY A 215 36.88 -1.86 40.27
C GLY A 215 38.10 -1.13 39.69
N GLU A 216 39.30 -1.72 39.73
CA GLU A 216 40.49 -1.13 39.12
C GLU A 216 40.39 -1.17 37.59
N HIS A 217 40.65 -0.03 36.96
CA HIS A 217 40.78 0.14 35.52
C HIS A 217 42.27 0.03 35.14
N VAL A 218 42.65 -1.08 34.52
CA VAL A 218 44.02 -1.38 34.11
C VAL A 218 44.24 -0.94 32.67
N ASN A 219 45.07 0.08 32.48
CA ASN A 219 45.43 0.63 31.17
C ASN A 219 46.60 -0.15 30.56
N VAL A 220 46.35 -0.90 29.48
CA VAL A 220 47.34 -1.69 28.73
C VAL A 220 47.83 -0.88 27.52
N PRO A 221 49.12 -0.50 27.45
CA PRO A 221 49.65 0.26 26.32
C PRO A 221 49.56 -0.50 24.99
N VAL A 222 49.19 0.20 23.92
CA VAL A 222 49.15 -0.33 22.55
C VAL A 222 50.03 0.52 21.66
N ASP A 223 51.01 -0.11 21.01
CA ASP A 223 51.88 0.57 20.05
C ASP A 223 51.37 0.43 18.60
N ALA A 224 51.94 1.23 17.70
CA ALA A 224 51.57 1.22 16.29
C ALA A 224 51.85 -0.12 15.59
N GLY A 225 52.78 -0.93 16.10
CA GLY A 225 53.07 -2.26 15.57
C GLY A 225 51.94 -3.25 15.87
N ALA A 226 51.35 -3.17 17.06
CA ALA A 226 50.25 -4.04 17.48
C ALA A 226 48.99 -3.89 16.62
N VAL A 227 48.71 -2.68 16.13
CA VAL A 227 47.56 -2.40 15.25
C VAL A 227 47.95 -2.26 13.76
N ALA A 228 49.19 -2.55 13.38
CA ALA A 228 49.69 -2.30 12.02
C ALA A 228 48.86 -3.03 10.94
N ALA A 229 48.43 -4.26 11.21
CA ALA A 229 47.60 -5.03 10.28
C ALA A 229 46.18 -4.46 10.15
N ILE A 230 45.61 -3.96 11.25
CA ILE A 230 44.30 -3.27 11.25
C ILE A 230 44.40 -1.95 10.49
N ALA A 231 45.46 -1.17 10.74
CA ALA A 231 45.70 0.12 10.08
C ALA A 231 45.97 -0.02 8.57
N GLY A 232 46.38 -1.21 8.10
CA GLY A 232 46.53 -1.54 6.69
C GLY A 232 45.21 -1.80 5.96
N ASN A 233 44.12 -2.06 6.70
CA ASN A 233 42.76 -2.16 6.16
C ASN A 233 42.16 -0.75 6.06
N SER A 234 41.60 -0.40 4.89
CA SER A 234 40.94 0.90 4.65
C SER A 234 39.77 1.17 5.58
N GLU A 235 39.11 0.13 6.08
CA GLU A 235 37.98 0.23 7.01
C GLU A 235 38.42 0.19 8.48
N PHE A 236 39.70 0.00 8.78
CA PHE A 236 40.21 -0.16 10.15
C PHE A 236 39.43 -1.24 10.94
N GLU A 237 39.11 -2.36 10.28
CA GLU A 237 38.31 -3.43 10.87
C GLU A 237 39.18 -4.35 11.73
N GLY A 238 38.72 -4.63 12.94
CA GLY A 238 39.45 -5.46 13.89
C GLY A 238 38.63 -5.85 15.10
N VAL A 239 39.27 -6.61 15.98
CA VAL A 239 38.69 -7.09 17.22
C VAL A 239 39.72 -7.07 18.33
N VAL A 240 39.28 -6.67 19.52
CA VAL A 240 39.98 -6.89 20.78
C VAL A 240 39.27 -8.01 21.52
N THR A 241 40.03 -9.00 21.97
CA THR A 241 39.49 -10.11 22.76
C THR A 241 40.29 -10.29 24.05
N LEU A 242 39.56 -10.41 25.16
CA LEU A 242 40.09 -10.85 26.44
C LEU A 242 39.77 -12.33 26.61
N TRP A 243 40.79 -13.15 26.84
CA TRP A 243 40.70 -14.60 26.90
C TRP A 243 40.95 -15.11 28.31
N ASP A 244 40.26 -16.19 28.68
CA ASP A 244 40.60 -17.02 29.83
C ASP A 244 41.64 -18.07 29.38
N ASN A 245 42.83 -18.08 30.00
CA ASN A 245 43.92 -18.98 29.61
C ASN A 245 43.65 -20.45 29.96
N LEU A 246 42.71 -20.74 30.86
CA LEU A 246 42.34 -22.10 31.23
C LEU A 246 41.32 -22.68 30.25
N THR A 247 40.26 -21.93 29.96
CA THR A 247 39.16 -22.40 29.10
C THR A 247 39.38 -22.10 27.62
N LEU A 248 40.29 -21.16 27.32
CA LEU A 248 40.51 -20.58 25.99
C LEU A 248 39.25 -19.92 25.39
N ALA A 249 38.23 -19.66 26.22
CA ALA A 249 37.04 -18.95 25.82
C ALA A 249 37.26 -17.43 25.94
N PRO A 250 36.62 -16.62 25.08
CA PRO A 250 36.59 -15.18 25.26
C PRO A 250 35.79 -14.85 26.54
N VAL A 251 36.39 -14.05 27.42
CA VAL A 251 35.74 -13.43 28.58
C VAL A 251 34.96 -12.20 28.14
N ASP A 252 35.56 -11.38 27.29
CA ASP A 252 34.94 -10.21 26.69
C ASP A 252 35.55 -9.94 25.31
N ARG A 253 34.78 -9.29 24.43
CA ARG A 253 35.16 -8.99 23.06
C ARG A 253 34.55 -7.66 22.61
N ALA A 254 35.34 -6.88 21.88
CA ALA A 254 34.89 -5.67 21.22
C ALA A 254 35.42 -5.66 19.78
N ASP A 255 34.53 -5.84 18.82
CA ASP A 255 34.79 -5.72 17.39
C ASP A 255 34.44 -4.31 16.89
N PHE A 256 35.17 -3.83 15.89
CA PHE A 256 35.05 -2.47 15.41
C PHE A 256 35.45 -2.35 13.95
N MET A 257 34.96 -1.30 13.32
CA MET A 257 35.36 -0.82 12.01
C MET A 257 35.03 0.65 11.88
N ALA A 258 35.48 1.29 10.81
CA ALA A 258 35.30 2.72 10.53
C ALA A 258 35.67 3.60 11.74
N TRP A 259 36.87 3.37 12.30
CA TRP A 259 37.33 4.05 13.51
C TRP A 259 37.64 5.54 13.24
N PRO A 260 36.99 6.51 13.93
CA PRO A 260 37.25 7.94 13.74
C PRO A 260 38.61 8.38 14.30
N ASP A 261 39.31 9.27 13.59
CA ASP A 261 40.62 9.74 14.04
C ASP A 261 40.53 10.48 15.40
N ASN A 262 41.40 10.11 16.32
CA ASN A 262 41.50 10.64 17.69
C ASN A 262 40.29 10.34 18.60
N ALA A 263 39.43 9.40 18.23
CA ALA A 263 38.34 8.92 19.08
C ALA A 263 38.75 7.68 19.88
N ALA A 264 38.06 7.45 21.01
CA ALA A 264 38.14 6.23 21.79
C ALA A 264 36.77 5.53 21.79
N LEU A 265 36.76 4.20 21.75
CA LEU A 265 35.56 3.39 21.93
C LEU A 265 35.47 3.02 23.41
N ALA A 266 34.42 3.46 24.11
CA ALA A 266 34.31 3.29 25.56
C ALA A 266 32.93 2.78 25.97
N ARG A 267 32.86 1.99 27.03
CA ARG A 267 31.59 1.58 27.63
C ARG A 267 31.01 2.69 28.50
N ALA A 268 29.69 2.85 28.47
CA ALA A 268 28.99 3.70 29.42
C ALA A 268 29.21 3.18 30.87
N PRO A 269 29.40 4.06 31.85
CA PRO A 269 29.63 3.67 33.24
C PRO A 269 28.56 2.71 33.77
N GLY A 270 28.99 1.56 34.30
CA GLY A 270 28.08 0.54 34.86
C GLY A 270 27.18 -0.17 33.83
N SER A 271 27.41 0.03 32.54
CA SER A 271 26.65 -0.54 31.43
C SER A 271 27.56 -1.27 30.46
N GLY A 272 27.04 -2.33 29.83
CA GLY A 272 27.70 -3.01 28.71
C GLY A 272 27.64 -2.23 27.39
N LEU A 273 26.97 -1.08 27.31
CA LEU A 273 26.82 -0.34 26.05
C LEU A 273 28.09 0.41 25.65
N TRP A 274 28.48 0.28 24.38
CA TRP A 274 29.66 0.92 23.79
C TRP A 274 29.28 2.20 23.02
N ARG A 275 30.19 3.17 22.98
CA ARG A 275 30.05 4.40 22.21
C ARG A 275 31.41 4.99 21.83
N PHE A 276 31.51 5.65 20.69
CA PHE A 276 32.69 6.45 20.39
C PHE A 276 32.66 7.77 21.15
N CYS A 277 33.75 8.08 21.84
CA CYS A 277 33.97 9.31 22.60
C CYS A 277 35.00 10.19 21.89
N ALA A 278 34.76 11.50 21.86
CA ALA A 278 35.67 12.48 21.27
C ALA A 278 37.00 12.62 22.03
N THR A 279 37.02 12.24 23.32
CA THR A 279 38.20 12.27 24.18
C THR A 279 38.24 10.98 25.00
N SER A 280 39.44 10.43 25.19
CA SER A 280 39.63 9.24 26.04
C SER A 280 39.75 9.59 27.53
N THR A 281 39.41 8.64 28.39
CA THR A 281 39.40 8.76 29.86
C THR A 281 40.24 7.67 30.54
N PRO A 282 41.55 7.56 30.23
CA PRO A 282 42.38 6.47 30.73
C PRO A 282 42.43 6.41 32.26
N ALA A 283 42.29 5.19 32.80
CA ALA A 283 42.30 4.86 34.22
C ALA A 283 41.20 5.54 35.04
N ALA A 284 40.09 5.90 34.41
CA ALA A 284 38.93 6.50 35.06
C ALA A 284 37.63 5.82 34.60
N ALA A 285 36.56 6.03 35.36
CA ALA A 285 35.22 5.70 34.86
C ALA A 285 34.90 6.61 33.68
N ASN A 286 34.34 6.05 32.60
CA ASN A 286 34.01 6.74 31.35
C ASN A 286 32.82 7.73 31.48
N ASP A 287 32.66 8.37 32.64
CA ASP A 287 31.62 9.33 33.00
C ASP A 287 31.74 10.62 32.18
N ALA A 288 32.96 10.96 31.76
CA ALA A 288 33.27 12.17 30.98
C ALA A 288 33.31 11.94 29.46
N CYS A 289 32.83 10.78 28.98
CA CYS A 289 32.73 10.50 27.55
C CYS A 289 31.75 11.46 26.85
N ASP A 290 32.27 12.34 26.00
CA ASP A 290 31.52 13.14 25.05
C ASP A 290 31.27 12.30 23.78
N ALA A 291 30.09 11.69 23.70
CA ALA A 291 29.74 10.73 22.65
C ALA A 291 29.65 11.43 21.28
N LEU A 292 30.24 10.81 20.26
CA LEU A 292 30.13 11.30 18.88
C LEU A 292 28.69 11.13 18.38
N ALA A 293 28.14 12.18 17.78
CA ALA A 293 26.82 12.13 17.16
C ALA A 293 26.81 11.30 15.87
N SER A 294 27.89 11.34 15.10
CA SER A 294 28.05 10.59 13.84
C SER A 294 29.52 10.37 13.49
N ARG A 295 29.79 9.52 12.51
CA ARG A 295 31.12 9.27 11.95
C ARG A 295 31.06 8.92 10.46
N PRO A 296 32.16 9.07 9.71
CA PRO A 296 32.24 8.56 8.34
C PRO A 296 32.16 7.02 8.36
N ILE A 297 31.21 6.46 7.62
CA ILE A 297 31.04 5.02 7.45
C ILE A 297 30.94 4.67 5.96
N GLY A 298 31.23 3.40 5.64
CA GLY A 298 31.02 2.85 4.30
C GLY A 298 29.59 2.34 4.12
N ASP A 299 29.44 1.28 3.33
CA ASP A 299 28.16 0.63 3.07
C ASP A 299 27.82 -0.51 4.05
N ARG A 300 28.70 -0.77 5.03
CA ARG A 300 28.50 -1.80 6.06
C ARG A 300 29.10 -1.38 7.40
N LEU A 301 28.58 -1.97 8.47
CA LEU A 301 29.13 -1.89 9.83
C LEU A 301 29.09 -3.25 10.54
N ARG A 302 29.89 -3.37 11.59
CA ARG A 302 29.77 -4.43 12.61
C ARG A 302 28.80 -4.07 13.71
N HIS A 303 28.82 -2.80 14.12
CA HIS A 303 28.09 -2.27 15.25
C HIS A 303 27.77 -0.79 14.99
N LEU A 304 26.56 -0.38 15.40
CA LEU A 304 26.13 1.02 15.47
C LEU A 304 26.64 1.63 16.79
N TYR A 305 27.79 2.32 16.73
CA TYR A 305 28.44 2.90 17.91
C TYR A 305 28.15 4.40 18.09
N THR A 306 27.42 5.00 17.16
CA THR A 306 26.95 6.39 17.22
C THR A 306 25.47 6.47 16.85
N PRO A 307 24.71 7.45 17.39
CA PRO A 307 23.30 7.65 17.02
C PRO A 307 23.08 7.85 15.50
N GLY A 308 24.07 8.40 14.80
CA GLY A 308 24.01 8.62 13.35
C GLY A 308 24.34 7.39 12.50
N ASP A 309 24.85 6.29 13.07
CA ASP A 309 25.30 5.12 12.30
C ASP A 309 24.12 4.42 11.60
N PHE A 310 22.96 4.29 12.27
CA PHE A 310 21.76 3.68 11.68
C PHE A 310 21.31 4.47 10.43
N ALA A 311 21.06 5.77 10.61
CA ALA A 311 20.60 6.66 9.55
C ALA A 311 21.57 6.74 8.35
N ALA A 312 22.88 6.56 8.60
CA ALA A 312 23.88 6.56 7.54
C ALA A 312 23.90 5.26 6.72
N LEU A 313 23.48 4.11 7.28
CA LEU A 313 23.28 2.87 6.54
C LEU A 313 21.88 2.77 5.92
N ALA A 314 20.89 3.34 6.60
CA ALA A 314 19.49 3.12 6.28
C ALA A 314 19.11 3.67 4.90
N PHE A 315 18.14 3.00 4.28
CA PHE A 315 17.48 3.48 3.06
C PHE A 315 15.96 3.48 3.27
N GLY A 316 15.31 4.55 2.77
CA GLY A 316 13.88 4.80 2.96
C GLY A 316 13.01 4.21 1.84
N ASP A 317 11.86 3.61 2.20
CA ASP A 317 10.82 3.18 1.26
C ASP A 317 9.62 4.16 1.23
N TYR A 318 8.91 4.21 0.10
CA TYR A 318 7.74 5.07 -0.10
C TYR A 318 6.52 4.56 0.70
N GLY A 319 5.79 5.48 1.34
CA GLY A 319 4.42 5.23 1.84
C GLY A 319 4.21 5.33 3.35
N LEU A 320 5.24 5.08 4.17
CA LEU A 320 5.21 5.23 5.64
C LEU A 320 6.49 5.82 6.26
N GLY A 321 7.52 6.10 5.45
CA GLY A 321 8.81 6.57 5.95
C GLY A 321 9.55 5.48 6.74
N ASN A 322 9.55 4.23 6.28
CA ASN A 322 10.36 3.19 6.93
C ASN A 322 11.83 3.37 6.53
N GLU A 323 12.73 3.32 7.50
CA GLU A 323 14.17 3.30 7.30
C GLU A 323 14.72 1.92 7.64
N SER A 324 15.44 1.30 6.69
CA SER A 324 15.82 -0.11 6.79
C SER A 324 17.33 -0.34 6.73
N VAL A 325 17.86 -1.19 7.62
CA VAL A 325 19.25 -1.70 7.61
C VAL A 325 19.21 -3.23 7.60
N LYS A 326 19.75 -3.86 6.55
CA LYS A 326 19.79 -5.34 6.46
C LYS A 326 20.86 -5.88 7.39
N PHE A 327 20.67 -7.10 7.90
CA PHE A 327 21.71 -7.81 8.63
C PHE A 327 21.95 -9.23 8.14
N VAL A 328 23.20 -9.69 8.34
CA VAL A 328 23.64 -11.08 8.16
C VAL A 328 24.33 -11.52 9.45
N ILE A 329 23.88 -12.62 10.03
CA ILE A 329 24.58 -13.31 11.12
C ILE A 329 25.16 -14.62 10.59
N ASP A 330 26.48 -14.74 10.54
CA ASP A 330 27.17 -15.96 10.10
C ASP A 330 27.38 -16.91 11.28
N MET A 331 26.54 -17.92 11.39
CA MET A 331 26.58 -18.88 12.50
C MET A 331 27.82 -19.79 12.44
N GLN A 332 28.41 -19.99 11.26
CA GLN A 332 29.64 -20.81 11.12
C GLN A 332 30.90 -20.01 11.48
N ALA A 333 30.85 -18.67 11.35
CA ALA A 333 31.92 -17.79 11.81
C ALA A 333 31.83 -17.44 13.31
N GLY A 334 30.90 -18.06 14.06
CA GLY A 334 30.69 -17.80 15.48
C GLY A 334 29.78 -16.61 15.74
N ASP A 335 28.66 -16.55 15.01
CA ASP A 335 27.65 -15.47 15.06
C ASP A 335 28.21 -14.08 14.75
N VAL A 336 29.13 -14.00 13.79
CA VAL A 336 29.64 -12.72 13.27
C VAL A 336 28.48 -11.94 12.63
N VAL A 337 28.26 -10.71 13.07
CA VAL A 337 27.18 -9.84 12.59
C VAL A 337 27.73 -8.85 11.54
N HIS A 338 26.95 -8.66 10.48
CA HIS A 338 27.14 -7.62 9.49
C HIS A 338 25.86 -6.81 9.37
N LEU A 339 25.96 -5.49 9.51
CA LEU A 339 24.90 -4.52 9.25
C LEU A 339 25.18 -3.87 7.89
N LEU A 340 24.21 -3.85 7.00
CA LEU A 340 24.40 -3.54 5.59
C LEU A 340 23.51 -2.37 5.19
N SER A 341 24.06 -1.44 4.42
CA SER A 341 23.27 -0.42 3.79
C SER A 341 22.31 -1.04 2.79
N SER A 342 21.01 -0.81 3.00
CA SER A 342 19.96 -1.34 2.15
C SER A 342 20.02 -0.79 0.72
N ALA A 343 20.64 0.38 0.52
CA ALA A 343 20.84 1.03 -0.78
C ALA A 343 22.02 0.48 -1.59
N ALA A 344 23.09 0.06 -0.90
CA ALA A 344 24.29 -0.50 -1.53
C ALA A 344 24.16 -2.01 -1.76
N TRP A 345 23.52 -2.71 -0.82
CA TRP A 345 23.38 -4.16 -0.82
C TRP A 345 21.92 -4.59 -0.99
N ASP A 346 21.44 -4.59 -2.23
CA ASP A 346 20.05 -4.93 -2.57
C ASP A 346 19.61 -6.31 -2.05
N LEU A 347 20.51 -7.29 -2.01
CA LEU A 347 20.24 -8.67 -1.60
C LEU A 347 21.34 -9.17 -0.64
N HIS A 348 20.95 -9.89 0.41
CA HIS A 348 21.89 -10.59 1.31
C HIS A 348 22.83 -11.51 0.52
N TYR A 349 22.34 -12.14 -0.54
CA TYR A 349 23.14 -12.99 -1.44
C TYR A 349 24.33 -12.26 -2.06
N THR A 350 24.14 -11.03 -2.54
CA THR A 350 25.21 -10.26 -3.18
C THR A 350 26.33 -9.99 -2.18
N PHE A 351 25.97 -9.56 -0.96
CA PHE A 351 26.93 -9.33 0.12
C PHE A 351 27.68 -10.62 0.50
N VAL A 352 26.95 -11.71 0.75
CA VAL A 352 27.59 -12.98 1.11
C VAL A 352 28.55 -13.43 0.03
N ARG A 353 28.12 -13.39 -1.23
CA ARG A 353 28.93 -13.85 -2.35
C ARG A 353 30.20 -13.00 -2.53
N GLU A 354 30.06 -11.69 -2.54
CA GLU A 354 31.17 -10.78 -2.89
C GLU A 354 32.11 -10.54 -1.71
N GLU A 355 31.57 -10.35 -0.51
CA GLU A 355 32.37 -9.97 0.67
C GLU A 355 32.74 -11.19 1.52
N ILE A 356 31.83 -12.14 1.73
CA ILE A 356 32.10 -13.33 2.58
C ILE A 356 32.80 -14.44 1.80
N ASP A 357 32.32 -14.77 0.60
CA ASP A 357 32.88 -15.85 -0.23
C ASP A 357 34.03 -15.35 -1.12
N GLY A 358 34.13 -14.03 -1.34
CA GLY A 358 35.20 -13.40 -2.11
C GLY A 358 35.07 -13.58 -3.63
N ASP A 359 33.87 -13.90 -4.11
CA ASP A 359 33.64 -14.11 -5.54
C ASP A 359 33.54 -12.76 -6.29
N PRO A 360 34.02 -12.67 -7.55
CA PRO A 360 33.98 -11.41 -8.32
C PRO A 360 32.58 -10.90 -8.59
N HIS A 361 32.33 -9.59 -8.51
CA HIS A 361 31.04 -8.98 -8.86
C HIS A 361 30.52 -9.45 -10.23
N LEU A 362 29.20 -9.67 -10.34
CA LEU A 362 28.53 -10.06 -11.58
C LEU A 362 27.80 -8.86 -12.19
N ASP A 363 28.21 -8.44 -13.39
CA ASP A 363 27.51 -7.43 -14.17
C ASP A 363 26.20 -8.00 -14.69
N ARG A 364 25.10 -7.63 -14.03
CA ARG A 364 23.77 -8.07 -14.38
C ARG A 364 23.23 -7.47 -15.68
N CYS A 365 23.93 -6.49 -16.28
CA CYS A 365 23.64 -6.07 -17.65
C CYS A 365 24.12 -7.09 -18.68
N ASP A 366 25.11 -7.94 -18.35
CA ASP A 366 25.52 -9.04 -19.21
C ASP A 366 24.58 -10.25 -19.05
N PRO A 367 23.98 -10.78 -20.13
CA PRO A 367 23.03 -11.88 -20.04
C PRO A 367 23.60 -13.18 -19.44
N THR A 368 24.90 -13.43 -19.60
CA THR A 368 25.57 -14.63 -19.10
C THR A 368 25.78 -14.52 -17.60
N GLU A 369 26.32 -13.38 -17.14
CA GLU A 369 26.54 -13.11 -15.73
C GLU A 369 25.21 -13.00 -14.97
N ALA A 370 24.17 -12.39 -15.56
CA ALA A 370 22.82 -12.39 -15.01
C ALA A 370 22.25 -13.81 -14.83
N ALA A 371 22.52 -14.74 -15.77
CA ALA A 371 22.08 -16.12 -15.63
C ALA A 371 22.79 -16.86 -14.48
N ILE A 372 24.10 -16.63 -14.31
CA ILE A 372 24.87 -17.16 -13.18
C ILE A 372 24.34 -16.60 -11.87
N PHE A 373 24.08 -15.29 -11.83
CA PHE A 373 23.52 -14.61 -10.66
C PHE A 373 22.18 -15.24 -10.25
N ARG A 374 21.22 -15.37 -11.18
CA ARG A 374 19.90 -15.96 -10.90
C ARG A 374 19.99 -17.39 -10.39
N GLN A 375 20.90 -18.19 -10.93
CA GLN A 375 21.09 -19.58 -10.47
C GLN A 375 21.61 -19.61 -9.02
N GLY A 376 22.70 -18.88 -8.73
CA GLY A 376 23.31 -18.87 -7.40
C GLY A 376 22.38 -18.26 -6.36
N TRP A 377 21.69 -17.17 -6.70
CA TRP A 377 20.67 -16.57 -5.82
C TRP A 377 19.52 -17.52 -5.50
N GLY A 378 19.06 -18.28 -6.49
CA GLY A 378 18.03 -19.29 -6.30
C GLY A 378 18.47 -20.41 -5.36
N GLN A 379 19.72 -20.86 -5.47
CA GLN A 379 20.31 -21.85 -4.56
C GLN A 379 20.46 -21.28 -3.14
N PHE A 380 21.06 -20.09 -3.00
CA PHE A 380 21.17 -19.40 -1.73
C PHE A 380 19.81 -19.23 -1.05
N SER A 381 18.78 -18.88 -1.81
CA SER A 381 17.43 -18.71 -1.27
C SER A 381 16.87 -20.01 -0.68
N GLN A 382 17.12 -21.15 -1.33
CA GLN A 382 16.72 -22.46 -0.81
C GLN A 382 17.47 -22.81 0.48
N GLU A 383 18.79 -22.68 0.45
CA GLU A 383 19.64 -23.10 1.57
C GLU A 383 19.50 -22.18 2.79
N GLN A 384 19.25 -20.89 2.61
CA GLN A 384 19.32 -19.91 3.72
C GLN A 384 17.94 -19.44 4.23
N TYR A 385 16.89 -19.49 3.41
CA TYR A 385 15.53 -19.10 3.82
C TYR A 385 14.53 -20.26 3.86
N ILE A 386 14.78 -21.40 3.21
CA ILE A 386 13.81 -22.50 3.14
C ILE A 386 14.27 -23.71 3.97
N GLU A 387 15.53 -24.11 3.84
CA GLU A 387 16.13 -25.21 4.61
C GLU A 387 16.59 -24.72 5.99
N VAL A 388 15.72 -24.84 7.00
CA VAL A 388 15.95 -24.21 8.30
C VAL A 388 17.00 -24.87 9.18
N ASP A 389 17.16 -26.20 9.08
CA ASP A 389 18.02 -26.97 10.00
C ASP A 389 19.50 -26.91 9.63
N THR A 390 19.81 -26.63 8.36
CA THR A 390 21.16 -26.71 7.78
C THR A 390 21.73 -25.37 7.36
N ARG A 391 20.93 -24.30 7.39
CA ARG A 391 21.40 -22.97 6.99
C ARG A 391 22.55 -22.44 7.82
N ARG A 392 23.39 -21.62 7.18
CA ARG A 392 24.55 -20.97 7.78
C ARG A 392 24.22 -19.59 8.32
N TYR A 393 23.31 -18.87 7.66
CA TYR A 393 23.04 -17.48 7.99
C TYR A 393 21.67 -17.28 8.65
N LEU A 394 21.60 -16.35 9.60
CA LEU A 394 20.35 -15.72 10.01
C LEU A 394 20.28 -14.35 9.31
N LEU A 395 19.22 -14.13 8.54
CA LEU A 395 19.08 -13.01 7.63
C LEU A 395 17.81 -12.24 8.00
N GLY A 396 17.90 -10.92 8.08
CA GLY A 396 16.73 -10.08 8.37
C GLY A 396 17.03 -8.60 8.17
N THR A 397 16.15 -7.78 8.70
CA THR A 397 16.22 -6.33 8.60
C THR A 397 15.92 -5.68 9.95
N LEU A 398 16.67 -4.63 10.27
CA LEU A 398 16.36 -3.64 11.29
C LEU A 398 15.53 -2.53 10.63
N GLU A 399 14.32 -2.32 11.10
CA GLU A 399 13.39 -1.34 10.55
C GLU A 399 13.09 -0.26 11.60
N HIS A 400 13.19 1.01 11.21
CA HIS A 400 12.64 2.13 11.95
C HIS A 400 11.41 2.65 11.22
N HIS A 401 10.25 2.47 11.84
CA HIS A 401 8.99 2.99 11.36
C HIS A 401 8.83 4.43 11.83
N VAL A 402 9.37 5.40 11.07
CA VAL A 402 9.46 6.82 11.46
C VAL A 402 8.13 7.38 11.92
N GLY A 403 7.03 7.04 11.22
CA GLY A 403 5.69 7.55 11.57
C GLY A 403 5.18 7.14 12.96
N ALA A 404 5.58 5.97 13.47
CA ALA A 404 5.19 5.45 14.78
C ALA A 404 6.33 5.53 15.82
N ASP A 405 7.51 6.01 15.40
CA ASP A 405 8.76 5.96 16.16
C ASP A 405 9.00 4.57 16.79
N LEU A 406 8.91 3.54 15.96
CA LEU A 406 8.96 2.13 16.37
C LEU A 406 10.13 1.42 15.69
N TYR A 407 10.96 0.75 16.48
CA TYR A 407 12.12 -0.01 16.02
C TYR A 407 11.84 -1.52 16.07
N THR A 408 11.93 -2.18 14.92
CA THR A 408 11.60 -3.61 14.79
C THR A 408 12.71 -4.42 14.12
N VAL A 409 12.80 -5.69 14.52
CA VAL A 409 13.58 -6.71 13.81
C VAL A 409 12.58 -7.54 13.01
N GLU A 410 12.75 -7.58 11.70
CA GLU A 410 11.82 -8.20 10.77
C GLU A 410 12.49 -9.27 9.92
N PHE A 411 11.75 -10.34 9.64
CA PHE A 411 12.19 -11.43 8.77
C PHE A 411 11.33 -11.49 7.52
N THR A 412 11.95 -11.68 6.37
CA THR A 412 11.26 -11.80 5.08
C THR A 412 10.20 -12.90 5.14
N THR A 413 9.00 -12.64 4.63
CA THR A 413 7.96 -13.68 4.61
C THR A 413 8.37 -14.85 3.74
N GLY A 414 7.84 -16.03 4.05
CA GLY A 414 8.27 -17.30 3.45
C GLY A 414 9.63 -17.79 3.93
N ASP A 415 10.37 -17.02 4.75
CA ASP A 415 11.47 -17.59 5.52
C ASP A 415 10.88 -18.65 6.47
N ARG A 416 11.42 -19.86 6.39
CA ARG A 416 11.03 -20.97 7.26
C ARG A 416 11.61 -20.86 8.66
N ILE A 417 12.20 -19.70 9.00
CA ILE A 417 12.79 -19.41 10.30
C ILE A 417 11.94 -19.84 11.48
N SER A 418 12.57 -20.65 12.34
CA SER A 418 11.97 -21.18 13.57
C SER A 418 11.94 -20.11 14.66
N SER A 419 11.05 -20.29 15.63
CA SER A 419 10.93 -19.43 16.82
C SER A 419 12.26 -19.30 17.58
N ALA A 420 13.00 -20.40 17.76
CA ALA A 420 14.33 -20.39 18.37
C ALA A 420 15.35 -19.56 17.59
N GLN A 421 15.34 -19.64 16.26
CA GLN A 421 16.23 -18.86 15.40
C GLN A 421 15.83 -17.38 15.35
N MET A 422 14.53 -17.06 15.35
CA MET A 422 14.06 -15.67 15.48
C MET A 422 14.59 -15.03 16.76
N LYS A 423 14.48 -15.73 17.90
CA LYS A 423 15.01 -15.26 19.19
C LYS A 423 16.54 -15.07 19.17
N ARG A 424 17.28 -16.04 18.61
CA ARG A 424 18.74 -15.94 18.47
C ARG A 424 19.14 -14.77 17.58
N ALA A 425 18.48 -14.60 16.44
CA ALA A 425 18.74 -13.51 15.52
C ALA A 425 18.46 -12.15 16.17
N PHE A 426 17.33 -12.01 16.88
CA PHE A 426 16.96 -10.80 17.60
C PHE A 426 18.07 -10.36 18.57
N PHE A 427 18.42 -11.21 19.55
CA PHE A 427 19.46 -10.83 20.52
C PHE A 427 20.86 -10.72 19.91
N GLY A 428 21.14 -11.49 18.85
CA GLY A 428 22.41 -11.42 18.13
C GLY A 428 22.60 -10.07 17.44
N VAL A 429 21.59 -9.59 16.71
CA VAL A 429 21.68 -8.32 15.97
C VAL A 429 21.51 -7.12 16.89
N THR A 430 20.58 -7.14 17.85
CA THR A 430 20.32 -5.95 18.69
C THR A 430 21.48 -5.66 19.65
N ALA A 431 22.28 -6.66 20.02
CA ALA A 431 23.52 -6.45 20.77
C ALA A 431 24.57 -5.59 20.02
N HIS A 432 24.39 -5.38 18.71
CA HIS A 432 25.23 -4.55 17.85
C HIS A 432 24.55 -3.21 17.50
N THR A 433 23.54 -2.81 18.29
CA THR A 433 22.88 -1.50 18.22
C THR A 433 23.23 -0.65 19.44
N ASP A 434 23.11 0.66 19.32
CA ASP A 434 23.42 1.63 20.38
C ASP A 434 22.46 1.53 21.57
N GLU A 435 21.19 1.21 21.32
CA GLU A 435 20.17 0.96 22.35
C GLU A 435 19.37 -0.34 22.10
N PRO A 436 19.90 -1.51 22.50
CA PRO A 436 19.28 -2.82 22.24
C PRO A 436 17.85 -2.96 22.77
N SER A 437 17.50 -2.24 23.85
CA SER A 437 16.18 -2.34 24.48
C SER A 437 15.04 -1.62 23.74
N LEU A 438 15.37 -0.81 22.73
CA LEU A 438 14.36 -0.14 21.88
C LEU A 438 13.69 -1.10 20.89
N TRP A 439 14.35 -2.20 20.55
CA TRP A 439 13.95 -3.09 19.46
C TRP A 439 12.92 -4.13 19.90
N ALA A 440 12.02 -4.51 18.99
CA ALA A 440 11.09 -5.63 19.17
C ALA A 440 10.96 -6.48 17.90
N LEU A 441 10.59 -7.76 18.03
CA LEU A 441 10.20 -8.59 16.88
C LEU A 441 8.83 -8.14 16.35
N ARG A 442 8.69 -8.04 15.03
CA ARG A 442 7.40 -7.81 14.36
C ARG A 442 7.12 -8.90 13.33
N PRO A 443 5.99 -9.64 13.44
CA PRO A 443 5.61 -10.62 12.44
C PRO A 443 5.08 -9.95 11.16
N GLN A 444 5.48 -10.48 10.00
CA GLN A 444 5.10 -10.03 8.66
C GLN A 444 4.07 -10.96 7.96
N ALA A 445 3.75 -12.10 8.58
CA ALA A 445 2.83 -13.09 8.03
C ALA A 445 2.17 -13.94 9.14
N SER A 446 1.03 -14.55 8.82
CA SER A 446 0.23 -15.37 9.75
C SER A 446 1.03 -16.53 10.37
N ASP A 447 1.89 -17.19 9.58
CA ASP A 447 2.75 -18.27 10.07
C ASP A 447 3.85 -17.77 11.02
N GLN A 448 4.32 -16.53 10.86
CA GLN A 448 5.25 -15.91 11.80
C GLN A 448 4.56 -15.55 13.11
N ILE A 449 3.30 -15.11 13.08
CA ILE A 449 2.51 -14.87 14.31
C ILE A 449 2.46 -16.15 15.14
N GLU A 450 2.11 -17.29 14.53
CA GLU A 450 2.05 -18.58 15.21
C GLU A 450 3.39 -18.98 15.84
N ARG A 451 4.50 -18.82 15.11
CA ARG A 451 5.86 -19.12 15.65
C ARG A 451 6.26 -18.17 16.77
N MET A 452 5.94 -16.89 16.66
CA MET A 452 6.27 -15.89 17.68
C MET A 452 5.49 -16.11 18.98
N ARG A 453 4.29 -16.70 18.92
CA ARG A 453 3.55 -17.15 20.12
C ARG A 453 4.31 -18.19 20.94
N GLU A 454 5.19 -18.98 20.34
CA GLU A 454 5.99 -19.98 21.06
C GLU A 454 7.07 -19.36 21.96
N ILE A 455 7.42 -18.09 21.73
CA ILE A 455 8.51 -17.37 22.42
C ILE A 455 8.03 -16.07 23.07
N GLU A 456 6.71 -15.86 23.18
CA GLU A 456 6.17 -14.67 23.83
C GLU A 456 6.57 -14.61 25.31
N GLY A 457 6.92 -13.41 25.80
CA GLY A 457 7.49 -13.23 27.14
C GLY A 457 8.97 -13.60 27.27
N GLU A 458 9.60 -14.22 26.26
CA GLU A 458 11.05 -14.48 26.22
C GLU A 458 11.83 -13.48 25.35
N VAL A 459 11.13 -12.73 24.49
CA VAL A 459 11.65 -11.72 23.58
C VAL A 459 10.58 -10.63 23.44
N PRO A 460 10.94 -9.35 23.25
CA PRO A 460 9.93 -8.31 22.98
C PRO A 460 9.30 -8.54 21.61
N ILE A 461 7.96 -8.55 21.56
CA ILE A 461 7.19 -8.76 20.33
C ILE A 461 6.09 -7.71 20.27
N VAL A 462 5.91 -7.11 19.09
CA VAL A 462 4.84 -6.14 18.83
C VAL A 462 3.80 -6.68 17.84
N ASP A 463 2.61 -6.12 17.92
CA ASP A 463 1.51 -6.37 16.99
C ASP A 463 1.92 -6.09 15.52
N PRO A 464 1.48 -6.89 14.53
CA PRO A 464 1.81 -6.65 13.12
C PRO A 464 1.39 -5.27 12.58
N ASN A 465 0.33 -4.68 13.11
CA ASN A 465 -0.15 -3.34 12.77
C ASN A 465 0.45 -2.24 13.65
N ALA A 466 1.37 -2.55 14.57
CA ALA A 466 2.00 -1.56 15.44
C ALA A 466 2.57 -0.33 14.71
N PRO A 467 3.22 -0.45 13.53
CA PRO A 467 3.73 0.71 12.79
C PRO A 467 2.67 1.68 12.28
N PHE A 468 1.40 1.27 12.23
CA PHE A 468 0.29 2.11 11.80
C PHE A 468 -0.40 2.78 12.99
N ARG A 469 -0.06 2.41 14.23
CA ARG A 469 -0.65 2.99 15.44
C ARG A 469 0.00 4.32 15.75
N GLY A 470 -0.83 5.33 16.07
CA GLY A 470 -0.33 6.66 16.43
C GLY A 470 0.20 7.50 15.27
N VAL A 471 0.34 6.93 14.07
CA VAL A 471 0.75 7.66 12.88
C VAL A 471 -0.25 8.78 12.60
N THR A 472 0.26 10.01 12.49
CA THR A 472 -0.52 11.19 12.15
C THR A 472 -0.22 11.71 10.75
N VAL A 473 0.84 11.22 10.09
CA VAL A 473 1.23 11.65 8.75
C VAL A 473 1.51 10.44 7.86
N GLN A 474 1.02 10.47 6.62
CA GLN A 474 1.30 9.50 5.57
C GLN A 474 1.69 10.24 4.30
N LEU A 475 2.93 10.04 3.82
CA LEU A 475 3.45 10.68 2.61
C LEU A 475 3.21 9.75 1.42
N LEU A 476 2.54 10.25 0.38
CA LEU A 476 2.05 9.41 -0.72
C LEU A 476 2.67 9.76 -2.08
N ASN A 477 2.68 11.05 -2.43
CA ASN A 477 3.33 11.54 -3.64
C ASN A 477 4.23 12.74 -3.32
N ALA A 478 5.53 12.54 -3.50
CA ALA A 478 6.53 13.58 -3.32
C ALA A 478 6.42 14.65 -4.43
N GLY A 479 6.86 15.87 -4.11
CA GLY A 479 6.90 16.97 -5.05
C GLY A 479 6.80 18.33 -4.38
N VAL A 480 6.80 19.37 -5.21
CA VAL A 480 6.67 20.76 -4.77
C VAL A 480 5.42 21.37 -5.37
N ALA A 481 4.66 22.10 -4.56
CA ALA A 481 3.49 22.84 -4.98
C ALA A 481 3.56 24.28 -4.47
N TYR A 482 3.06 25.20 -5.29
CA TYR A 482 2.81 26.59 -4.90
C TYR A 482 1.34 26.89 -5.06
N GLY A 483 0.73 27.45 -4.02
CA GLY A 483 -0.69 27.79 -4.07
C GLY A 483 -1.23 28.39 -2.79
N THR A 484 -2.51 28.72 -2.79
CA THR A 484 -3.26 29.09 -1.58
C THR A 484 -3.78 27.84 -0.91
N LEU A 485 -3.60 27.72 0.41
CA LEU A 485 -4.12 26.60 1.19
C LEU A 485 -5.60 26.80 1.50
N MET A 486 -6.44 25.80 1.23
CA MET A 486 -7.89 25.89 1.43
C MET A 486 -8.43 24.61 2.05
N PHE A 487 -9.15 24.73 3.18
CA PHE A 487 -9.91 23.61 3.73
C PHE A 487 -11.28 23.48 3.05
N VAL A 488 -11.59 22.28 2.57
CA VAL A 488 -12.88 21.95 1.96
C VAL A 488 -13.35 20.59 2.47
N PRO A 489 -14.47 20.52 3.23
CA PRO A 489 -15.08 19.24 3.59
C PRO A 489 -15.41 18.41 2.35
N ILE A 490 -15.28 17.09 2.43
CA ILE A 490 -15.51 16.17 1.31
C ILE A 490 -16.89 16.33 0.65
N GLN A 491 -17.91 16.67 1.45
CA GLN A 491 -19.28 16.89 0.98
C GLN A 491 -19.43 18.17 0.13
N ASP A 492 -18.56 19.15 0.33
CA ASP A 492 -18.61 20.45 -0.32
C ASP A 492 -17.64 20.55 -1.51
N LEU A 493 -16.69 19.61 -1.60
CA LEU A 493 -15.63 19.54 -2.61
C LEU A 493 -16.14 19.65 -4.05
N ALA A 494 -17.32 19.10 -4.34
CA ALA A 494 -17.94 19.17 -5.67
C ALA A 494 -18.47 20.57 -6.04
N GLY A 495 -18.72 21.44 -5.06
CA GLY A 495 -19.27 22.78 -5.25
C GLY A 495 -18.23 23.90 -5.22
N VAL A 496 -16.97 23.60 -4.92
CA VAL A 496 -15.89 24.59 -4.77
C VAL A 496 -15.04 24.67 -6.03
N ALA A 497 -14.73 25.89 -6.46
CA ALA A 497 -13.81 26.13 -7.57
C ALA A 497 -12.37 25.87 -7.12
N LEU A 498 -11.80 24.79 -7.63
CA LEU A 498 -10.41 24.39 -7.38
C LEU A 498 -9.58 24.56 -8.64
N GLY A 499 -8.25 24.58 -8.49
CA GLY A 499 -7.34 24.72 -9.63
C GLY A 499 -5.88 24.44 -9.24
N PRO A 500 -4.96 24.45 -10.23
CA PRO A 500 -3.55 24.09 -10.04
C PRO A 500 -2.78 25.03 -9.08
N GLN A 501 -3.38 26.14 -8.68
CA GLN A 501 -2.84 27.12 -7.74
C GLN A 501 -3.45 27.01 -6.33
N VAL A 502 -4.23 25.96 -6.07
CA VAL A 502 -4.87 25.70 -4.78
C VAL A 502 -4.31 24.41 -4.19
N ILE A 503 -3.89 24.46 -2.92
CA ILE A 503 -3.55 23.27 -2.14
C ILE A 503 -4.75 22.98 -1.24
N VAL A 504 -5.37 21.82 -1.43
CA VAL A 504 -6.62 21.46 -0.74
C VAL A 504 -6.32 20.66 0.51
N VAL A 505 -6.96 21.04 1.62
CA VAL A 505 -7.06 20.24 2.85
C VAL A 505 -8.49 19.72 2.96
N THR A 506 -8.68 18.42 3.18
CA THR A 506 -10.03 17.83 3.29
C THR A 506 -10.11 16.77 4.38
N ASP A 507 -11.29 16.56 4.94
CA ASP A 507 -11.55 15.72 6.13
C ASP A 507 -11.56 14.20 5.84
N GLN A 508 -11.74 13.78 4.59
CA GLN A 508 -11.74 12.38 4.17
C GLN A 508 -11.02 12.18 2.83
N VAL A 509 -10.69 10.93 2.49
CA VAL A 509 -10.18 10.60 1.16
C VAL A 509 -11.30 10.77 0.14
N PRO A 510 -11.23 11.76 -0.76
CA PRO A 510 -12.31 11.96 -1.69
C PRO A 510 -12.29 10.85 -2.74
N ASN A 511 -13.47 10.42 -3.19
CA ASN A 511 -13.55 9.43 -4.26
C ASN A 511 -12.91 9.93 -5.56
N ASP A 512 -12.79 11.25 -5.68
CA ASP A 512 -12.33 12.00 -6.83
C ASP A 512 -11.82 13.39 -6.40
N ILE A 513 -10.84 13.95 -7.12
CA ILE A 513 -10.36 15.31 -6.90
C ILE A 513 -10.13 16.04 -8.24
N PRO A 514 -10.63 17.28 -8.41
CA PRO A 514 -10.27 18.10 -9.56
C PRO A 514 -8.76 18.39 -9.59
N LEU A 515 -8.30 19.05 -10.65
CA LEU A 515 -6.91 19.49 -10.75
C LEU A 515 -6.60 20.48 -9.62
N VAL A 516 -5.66 20.10 -8.74
CA VAL A 516 -5.19 20.91 -7.60
C VAL A 516 -3.67 20.99 -7.61
N GLY A 517 -3.14 22.05 -7.00
CA GLY A 517 -1.70 22.23 -6.80
C GLY A 517 -1.12 21.25 -5.79
N GLY A 518 -1.90 20.85 -4.77
CA GLY A 518 -1.53 19.84 -3.77
C GLY A 518 -2.75 19.31 -3.02
N LEU A 519 -2.63 18.12 -2.42
CA LEU A 519 -3.71 17.47 -1.65
C LEU A 519 -3.21 17.02 -0.27
N ILE A 520 -3.90 17.50 0.78
CA ILE A 520 -3.77 17.07 2.17
C ILE A 520 -5.12 16.48 2.61
N THR A 521 -5.11 15.25 3.11
CA THR A 521 -6.32 14.56 3.62
C THR A 521 -6.20 14.30 5.12
N GLU A 522 -7.27 14.45 5.91
CA GLU A 522 -7.27 14.07 7.34
C GLU A 522 -7.45 12.56 7.57
N ALA A 523 -7.60 11.79 6.48
CA ALA A 523 -7.73 10.34 6.47
C ALA A 523 -6.66 9.68 5.59
N PHE A 524 -6.12 8.55 6.01
CA PHE A 524 -5.12 7.79 5.25
C PHE A 524 -5.67 7.23 3.95
N GLN A 525 -4.80 7.20 2.94
CA GLN A 525 -5.10 6.74 1.60
C GLN A 525 -4.41 5.39 1.37
N THR A 526 -5.00 4.55 0.52
CA THR A 526 -4.26 3.41 -0.02
C THR A 526 -3.33 3.90 -1.13
N PRO A 527 -2.16 3.28 -1.35
CA PRO A 527 -1.27 3.66 -2.46
C PRO A 527 -1.95 3.63 -3.84
N LEU A 528 -2.96 2.77 -4.02
CA LEU A 528 -3.76 2.64 -5.26
C LEU A 528 -5.05 3.47 -5.23
N ALA A 529 -5.22 4.38 -4.27
CA ALA A 529 -6.36 5.29 -4.25
C ALA A 529 -6.42 6.11 -5.54
N HIS A 530 -7.62 6.31 -6.10
CA HIS A 530 -7.76 7.02 -7.37
C HIS A 530 -7.14 8.41 -7.30
N VAL A 531 -7.32 9.10 -6.17
CA VAL A 531 -6.71 10.41 -5.90
C VAL A 531 -5.19 10.35 -5.85
N ASN A 532 -4.60 9.27 -5.33
CA ASN A 532 -3.15 9.12 -5.29
C ASN A 532 -2.57 8.82 -6.69
N VAL A 533 -3.22 7.94 -7.45
CA VAL A 533 -2.83 7.63 -8.84
C VAL A 533 -2.92 8.88 -9.72
N LEU A 534 -3.99 9.68 -9.57
CA LEU A 534 -4.13 10.96 -10.28
C LEU A 534 -3.04 11.95 -9.87
N SER A 535 -2.80 12.11 -8.56
CA SER A 535 -1.73 12.99 -8.05
C SER A 535 -0.36 12.59 -8.59
N ARG A 536 -0.04 11.29 -8.62
CA ARG A 536 1.22 10.78 -9.17
C ARG A 536 1.38 11.06 -10.66
N ASN A 537 0.32 10.86 -11.44
CA ASN A 537 0.34 11.16 -12.88
C ASN A 537 0.53 12.66 -13.17
N ARG A 538 0.03 13.54 -12.29
CA ARG A 538 0.16 15.00 -12.41
C ARG A 538 1.45 15.54 -11.81
N GLY A 539 2.18 14.75 -11.01
CA GLY A 539 3.25 15.25 -10.15
C GLY A 539 2.74 16.15 -9.00
N THR A 540 1.46 16.06 -8.65
CA THR A 540 0.83 16.84 -7.58
C THR A 540 1.22 16.26 -6.21
N PRO A 541 1.83 17.02 -5.30
CA PRO A 541 2.14 16.54 -3.95
C PRO A 541 0.88 16.06 -3.22
N ASN A 542 0.95 14.86 -2.64
CA ASN A 542 -0.17 14.21 -1.96
C ASN A 542 0.29 13.60 -0.63
N LEU A 543 -0.43 13.92 0.44
CA LEU A 543 -0.20 13.37 1.77
C LEU A 543 -1.51 13.30 2.57
N ALA A 544 -1.50 12.49 3.62
CA ALA A 544 -2.51 12.52 4.66
C ALA A 544 -1.89 13.02 5.98
N VAL A 545 -2.56 13.95 6.64
CA VAL A 545 -2.19 14.50 7.94
C VAL A 545 -3.44 14.43 8.83
N LYS A 546 -3.45 13.50 9.78
CA LYS A 546 -4.54 13.35 10.74
C LYS A 546 -4.67 14.65 11.54
N ASP A 547 -5.89 15.18 11.59
CA ASP A 547 -6.17 16.48 12.21
C ASP A 547 -5.35 17.63 11.59
N ALA A 548 -5.15 17.59 10.27
CA ALA A 548 -4.40 18.60 9.50
C ALA A 548 -4.77 20.04 9.87
N ARG A 549 -6.04 20.32 10.17
CA ARG A 549 -6.48 21.66 10.55
C ARG A 549 -5.85 22.21 11.83
N ASN A 550 -5.38 21.33 12.71
CA ASN A 550 -4.70 21.70 13.95
C ASN A 550 -3.21 21.36 13.94
N ASP A 551 -2.70 20.69 12.90
CA ASP A 551 -1.26 20.40 12.76
C ASP A 551 -0.47 21.72 12.70
N PRO A 552 0.58 21.90 13.52
CA PRO A 552 1.32 23.16 13.62
C PRO A 552 2.03 23.57 12.32
N ARG A 553 2.24 22.65 11.37
CA ARG A 553 2.81 22.94 10.04
C ARG A 553 1.76 23.36 9.03
N VAL A 554 0.47 23.09 9.27
CA VAL A 554 -0.63 23.36 8.33
C VAL A 554 -1.54 24.47 8.83
N ALA A 555 -1.95 24.41 10.10
CA ALA A 555 -2.86 25.35 10.75
C ALA A 555 -2.49 26.84 10.58
N PRO A 556 -1.20 27.26 10.64
CA PRO A 556 -0.84 28.67 10.45
C PRO A 556 -1.26 29.25 9.10
N TYR A 557 -1.45 28.39 8.09
CA TYR A 557 -1.75 28.78 6.72
C TYR A 557 -3.23 28.63 6.34
N LEU A 558 -4.06 28.05 7.22
CA LEU A 558 -5.51 27.88 7.01
C LEU A 558 -6.36 29.08 7.47
N ALA A 559 -5.75 30.05 8.16
CA ALA A 559 -6.46 31.04 8.97
C ALA A 559 -7.14 32.20 8.20
N CYS A 560 -7.07 32.30 6.86
CA CYS A 560 -7.76 33.38 6.14
C CYS A 560 -8.91 32.89 5.26
N THR A 561 -10.14 33.09 5.74
CA THR A 561 -11.38 32.85 4.99
C THR A 561 -11.81 34.02 4.08
N THR A 562 -11.00 35.10 3.92
CA THR A 562 -11.41 36.32 3.19
C THR A 562 -10.31 37.06 2.39
N CYS A 563 -9.14 36.49 2.13
CA CYS A 563 -8.02 37.26 1.58
C CYS A 563 -7.98 37.25 0.03
N GLN A 564 -8.17 38.44 -0.57
CA GLN A 564 -8.05 38.74 -2.01
C GLN A 564 -6.75 39.49 -2.37
N SER A 565 -5.64 39.27 -1.66
CA SER A 565 -4.34 39.83 -2.05
C SER A 565 -3.21 38.82 -1.90
N ALA A 566 -2.19 38.94 -2.75
CA ALA A 566 -1.07 38.03 -3.00
C ALA A 566 -0.12 37.69 -1.82
N SER A 567 -0.58 37.72 -0.57
CA SER A 567 0.23 37.62 0.65
C SER A 567 0.14 36.28 1.39
N GLU A 568 -0.46 35.24 0.79
CA GLU A 568 -0.74 33.94 1.46
C GLU A 568 -0.40 32.72 0.58
N LEU A 569 0.48 32.90 -0.40
CA LEU A 569 1.01 31.76 -1.13
C LEU A 569 1.88 30.92 -0.20
N VAL A 570 1.67 29.61 -0.23
CA VAL A 570 2.52 28.65 0.44
C VAL A 570 3.25 27.81 -0.58
N ARG A 571 4.48 27.44 -0.21
CA ARG A 571 5.20 26.34 -0.82
C ARG A 571 4.98 25.12 0.06
N LEU A 572 4.35 24.10 -0.51
CA LEU A 572 4.29 22.76 0.07
C LEU A 572 5.38 21.93 -0.62
N GLU A 573 6.27 21.33 0.18
CA GLU A 573 7.21 20.33 -0.29
C GLU A 573 6.97 19.03 0.45
N VAL A 574 6.75 17.96 -0.30
CA VAL A 574 6.59 16.60 0.20
C VAL A 574 7.81 15.82 -0.26
N THR A 575 8.56 15.27 0.68
CA THR A 575 9.71 14.39 0.42
C THR A 575 9.32 12.94 0.75
N THR A 576 10.30 12.03 0.70
CA THR A 576 10.10 10.63 1.11
C THR A 576 9.99 10.45 2.62
N GLY A 577 10.59 11.34 3.43
CA GLY A 577 10.65 11.21 4.89
C GLY A 577 9.83 12.24 5.67
N ASP A 578 9.57 13.41 5.10
CA ASP A 578 8.78 14.47 5.76
C ASP A 578 8.09 15.40 4.73
N PHE A 579 7.28 16.34 5.23
CA PHE A 579 6.80 17.48 4.46
C PHE A 579 7.08 18.81 5.18
N GLU A 580 7.37 19.83 4.39
CA GLU A 580 7.55 21.21 4.84
C GLU A 580 6.48 22.10 4.20
N MET A 581 5.97 23.05 4.97
CA MET A 581 5.16 24.14 4.46
C MET A 581 5.72 25.49 4.93
N ARG A 582 5.98 26.38 3.98
CA ARG A 582 6.49 27.74 4.24
C ARG A 582 5.74 28.79 3.40
N PRO A 583 5.73 30.07 3.80
CA PRO A 583 5.31 31.15 2.92
C PRO A 583 6.15 31.17 1.64
N ALA A 584 5.53 31.53 0.53
CA ALA A 584 6.15 31.72 -0.77
C ALA A 584 5.87 33.10 -1.34
N THR A 585 6.79 33.60 -2.16
CA THR A 585 6.56 34.84 -2.92
C THR A 585 5.78 34.54 -4.21
N PHE A 586 5.08 35.56 -4.72
CA PHE A 586 4.42 35.44 -6.03
C PHE A 586 5.41 35.14 -7.16
N GLU A 587 6.63 35.70 -7.12
CA GLU A 587 7.66 35.45 -8.13
C GLU A 587 8.12 33.98 -8.15
N GLU A 588 8.33 33.36 -6.97
CA GLU A 588 8.61 31.93 -6.86
C GLU A 588 7.47 31.07 -7.44
N ALA A 589 6.22 31.40 -7.08
CA ALA A 589 5.04 30.66 -7.52
C ALA A 589 4.79 30.83 -9.03
N GLU A 590 4.94 32.04 -9.57
CA GLU A 590 4.76 32.34 -10.99
C GLU A 590 5.81 31.61 -11.85
N ALA A 591 7.09 31.65 -11.45
CA ALA A 591 8.13 30.91 -12.13
C ALA A 591 7.86 29.40 -12.13
N PHE A 592 7.39 28.86 -10.99
CA PHE A 592 6.98 27.46 -10.91
C PHE A 592 5.81 27.16 -11.85
N TRP A 593 4.71 27.91 -11.80
CA TRP A 593 3.54 27.64 -12.65
C TRP A 593 3.84 27.78 -14.14
N GLN A 594 4.71 28.71 -14.55
CA GLN A 594 5.17 28.83 -15.94
C GLN A 594 5.98 27.60 -16.38
N SER A 595 6.79 27.04 -15.48
CA SER A 595 7.55 25.81 -15.78
C SER A 595 6.66 24.56 -15.92
N GLN A 596 5.48 24.57 -15.28
CA GLN A 596 4.51 23.47 -15.29
C GLN A 596 3.53 23.50 -16.49
N GLN A 597 3.59 24.50 -17.38
CA GLN A 597 2.80 24.49 -18.62
C GLN A 597 3.42 23.49 -19.60
N THR A 598 2.88 22.27 -19.65
CA THR A 598 3.50 21.14 -20.35
C THR A 598 2.96 20.87 -21.77
N GLY A 599 3.90 20.53 -22.66
CA GLY A 599 3.75 19.48 -23.67
C GLY A 599 3.27 19.91 -25.08
N PRO A 600 3.68 19.19 -26.14
CA PRO A 600 3.13 19.37 -27.48
C PRO A 600 1.61 19.05 -27.49
N LEU A 601 0.87 19.71 -28.39
CA LEU A 601 -0.57 19.45 -28.58
C LEU A 601 -0.80 17.97 -28.94
N GLN A 602 -1.70 17.32 -28.22
CA GLN A 602 -2.07 15.93 -28.44
C GLN A 602 -3.39 15.85 -29.21
N THR A 603 -3.38 15.21 -30.38
CA THR A 603 -4.56 15.02 -31.23
C THR A 603 -4.90 13.52 -31.32
N PRO A 604 -5.68 12.96 -30.38
CA PRO A 604 -6.09 11.55 -30.42
C PRO A 604 -6.77 11.20 -31.75
N ALA A 605 -6.43 10.02 -32.29
CA ALA A 605 -6.99 9.56 -33.55
C ALA A 605 -8.47 9.18 -33.39
N ILE A 606 -9.26 9.42 -34.45
CA ILE A 606 -10.65 8.97 -34.58
C ILE A 606 -10.80 8.24 -35.90
N ASP A 607 -11.33 7.03 -35.85
CA ASP A 607 -11.80 6.29 -37.02
C ASP A 607 -13.34 6.25 -37.03
N THR A 608 -13.93 6.88 -38.04
CA THR A 608 -15.39 6.96 -38.23
C THR A 608 -15.95 5.91 -39.18
N SER A 609 -15.11 4.98 -39.67
CA SER A 609 -15.50 3.95 -40.64
C SER A 609 -16.22 2.76 -39.98
N VAL A 610 -15.96 2.48 -38.70
CA VAL A 610 -16.56 1.39 -37.94
C VAL A 610 -17.89 1.83 -37.31
N ARG A 611 -18.97 1.09 -37.55
CA ARG A 611 -20.36 1.46 -37.15
C ARG A 611 -21.14 0.27 -36.59
N GLY A 612 -22.33 0.55 -36.07
CA GLY A 612 -23.22 -0.47 -35.47
C GLY A 612 -22.65 -1.11 -34.20
N VAL A 613 -23.17 -2.28 -33.85
CA VAL A 613 -22.69 -3.11 -32.75
C VAL A 613 -21.45 -3.90 -33.17
N GLN A 614 -20.37 -3.79 -32.41
CA GLN A 614 -19.10 -4.48 -32.69
C GLN A 614 -18.80 -5.56 -31.64
N PRO A 615 -18.85 -6.85 -32.01
CA PRO A 615 -18.30 -7.91 -31.16
C PRO A 615 -16.80 -7.66 -30.91
N LEU A 616 -16.31 -7.98 -29.71
CA LEU A 616 -14.87 -7.85 -29.41
C LEU A 616 -14.01 -8.97 -30.04
N SER A 617 -14.63 -10.05 -30.51
CA SER A 617 -13.91 -11.15 -31.16
C SER A 617 -13.18 -10.65 -32.41
N GLY A 618 -11.85 -10.83 -32.45
CA GLY A 618 -11.01 -10.39 -33.56
C GLY A 618 -10.68 -8.89 -33.56
N LYS A 619 -10.98 -8.17 -32.46
CA LYS A 619 -10.60 -6.78 -32.21
C LYS A 619 -9.39 -6.72 -31.27
N GLY A 620 -8.69 -5.60 -31.22
CA GLY A 620 -7.54 -5.41 -30.33
C GLY A 620 -7.13 -3.94 -30.18
N LEU A 621 -5.91 -3.70 -29.70
CA LEU A 621 -5.40 -2.34 -29.46
C LEU A 621 -5.40 -1.45 -30.72
N THR A 622 -5.23 -2.03 -31.90
CA THR A 622 -5.29 -1.29 -33.17
C THR A 622 -6.66 -0.67 -33.46
N ASP A 623 -7.73 -1.18 -32.84
CA ASP A 623 -9.09 -0.66 -33.01
C ASP A 623 -9.40 0.52 -32.06
N LEU A 624 -8.47 0.95 -31.19
CA LEU A 624 -8.69 2.05 -30.25
C LEU A 624 -9.23 3.34 -30.89
N PRO A 625 -8.76 3.82 -32.06
CA PRO A 625 -9.33 5.00 -32.70
C PRO A 625 -10.81 4.87 -33.03
N SER A 626 -11.33 3.64 -33.13
CA SER A 626 -12.72 3.34 -33.45
C SER A 626 -13.57 2.91 -32.25
N LEU A 627 -13.00 2.21 -31.26
CA LEU A 627 -13.72 1.63 -30.11
C LEU A 627 -13.40 2.30 -28.77
N GLY A 628 -12.30 3.05 -28.71
CA GLY A 628 -11.70 3.60 -27.49
C GLY A 628 -10.93 2.57 -26.64
N GLY A 629 -10.24 3.09 -25.62
CA GLY A 629 -9.24 2.35 -24.83
C GLY A 629 -9.76 1.08 -24.18
N LYS A 630 -10.73 1.18 -23.26
CA LYS A 630 -11.24 0.00 -22.52
C LYS A 630 -11.78 -1.11 -23.41
N ALA A 631 -12.49 -0.78 -24.48
CA ALA A 631 -13.02 -1.78 -25.41
C ALA A 631 -11.88 -2.48 -26.18
N ALA A 632 -10.91 -1.70 -26.69
CA ALA A 632 -9.76 -2.23 -27.41
C ALA A 632 -8.85 -3.08 -26.49
N GLN A 633 -8.61 -2.63 -25.26
CA GLN A 633 -7.83 -3.34 -24.26
C GLN A 633 -8.52 -4.64 -23.81
N LEU A 634 -9.84 -4.63 -23.59
CA LEU A 634 -10.58 -5.85 -23.26
C LEU A 634 -10.57 -6.86 -24.42
N ALA A 635 -10.68 -6.37 -25.66
CA ALA A 635 -10.56 -7.22 -26.84
C ALA A 635 -9.15 -7.83 -26.95
N GLU A 636 -8.10 -7.05 -26.67
CA GLU A 636 -6.72 -7.50 -26.69
C GLU A 636 -6.46 -8.65 -25.69
N LEU A 637 -7.06 -8.57 -24.49
CA LEU A 637 -6.96 -9.62 -23.48
C LEU A 637 -7.46 -10.98 -23.99
N ALA A 638 -8.40 -11.01 -24.94
CA ALA A 638 -8.94 -12.25 -25.49
C ALA A 638 -7.94 -13.05 -26.36
N TYR A 639 -6.82 -12.44 -26.77
CA TYR A 639 -5.74 -13.14 -27.49
C TYR A 639 -4.80 -13.92 -26.57
N ILE A 640 -4.87 -13.69 -25.25
CA ILE A 640 -3.96 -14.31 -24.29
C ILE A 640 -4.34 -15.77 -24.07
N ASP A 641 -3.48 -16.67 -24.54
CA ASP A 641 -3.54 -18.11 -24.24
C ASP A 641 -2.77 -18.40 -22.95
N SER A 642 -3.42 -18.20 -21.81
CA SER A 642 -2.82 -18.37 -20.47
C SER A 642 -2.37 -19.80 -20.17
N ALA A 643 -2.87 -20.81 -20.90
CA ALA A 643 -2.43 -22.20 -20.78
C ALA A 643 -0.97 -22.40 -21.20
N ARG A 644 -0.42 -21.53 -22.06
CA ARG A 644 1.01 -21.57 -22.45
C ARG A 644 1.97 -21.12 -21.35
N ALA A 645 1.45 -20.44 -20.32
CA ALA A 645 2.24 -19.86 -19.24
C ALA A 645 2.08 -20.61 -17.90
N LEU A 646 1.64 -21.87 -17.94
CA LEU A 646 1.34 -22.70 -16.75
C LEU A 646 0.23 -22.12 -15.84
N CYS A 647 -0.57 -21.18 -16.34
CA CYS A 647 -1.75 -20.67 -15.66
C CYS A 647 -3.00 -21.46 -16.09
N PRO A 648 -3.97 -21.70 -15.19
CA PRO A 648 -5.16 -22.49 -15.53
C PRO A 648 -6.08 -21.75 -16.51
N GLY A 649 -6.46 -22.43 -17.61
CA GLY A 649 -7.54 -22.03 -18.52
C GLY A 649 -7.26 -20.78 -19.36
N PRO A 650 -8.20 -20.36 -20.23
CA PRO A 650 -8.19 -19.04 -20.87
C PRO A 650 -8.47 -17.93 -19.84
N LEU A 651 -8.09 -16.68 -20.14
CA LEU A 651 -8.37 -15.55 -19.24
C LEU A 651 -9.87 -15.43 -18.95
N PRO A 652 -10.28 -15.29 -17.69
CA PRO A 652 -11.69 -15.18 -17.33
C PRO A 652 -12.17 -13.74 -17.58
N LEU A 653 -12.60 -13.47 -18.80
CA LEU A 653 -13.12 -12.17 -19.24
C LEU A 653 -14.66 -12.16 -19.24
N PRO A 654 -15.31 -10.97 -19.21
CA PRO A 654 -16.76 -10.87 -19.36
C PRO A 654 -17.20 -11.49 -20.69
N SER A 655 -18.06 -12.50 -20.62
CA SER A 655 -18.55 -13.21 -21.81
C SER A 655 -19.42 -12.30 -22.68
N ASN A 656 -19.32 -12.51 -24.00
CA ASN A 656 -20.14 -11.85 -25.02
C ASN A 656 -20.08 -10.30 -25.01
N ALA A 657 -19.04 -9.72 -24.40
CA ALA A 657 -18.86 -8.27 -24.42
C ALA A 657 -18.78 -7.73 -25.85
N PHE A 658 -19.32 -6.53 -26.05
CA PHE A 658 -19.33 -5.84 -27.34
C PHE A 658 -19.10 -4.33 -27.15
N ALA A 659 -18.76 -3.63 -28.23
CA ALA A 659 -18.50 -2.21 -28.23
C ALA A 659 -19.47 -1.45 -29.15
N ILE A 660 -19.79 -0.22 -28.74
CA ILE A 660 -20.40 0.82 -29.57
C ILE A 660 -19.29 1.78 -30.01
N PRO A 661 -18.99 1.89 -31.32
CA PRO A 661 -17.91 2.73 -31.82
C PRO A 661 -18.05 4.21 -31.51
N VAL A 662 -16.91 4.91 -31.46
CA VAL A 662 -16.79 6.33 -31.11
C VAL A 662 -17.56 7.25 -32.06
N VAL A 663 -17.74 6.84 -33.32
CA VAL A 663 -18.43 7.62 -34.37
C VAL A 663 -19.85 8.00 -33.97
N HIS A 664 -20.55 7.13 -33.25
CA HIS A 664 -21.94 7.39 -32.85
C HIS A 664 -22.02 8.52 -31.82
N SER A 665 -21.08 8.56 -30.87
CA SER A 665 -20.99 9.67 -29.92
C SER A 665 -20.63 10.98 -30.63
N TRP A 666 -19.69 10.92 -31.57
CA TRP A 666 -19.22 12.07 -32.33
C TRP A 666 -20.34 12.73 -33.16
N GLU A 667 -21.10 11.90 -33.88
CA GLU A 667 -22.28 12.36 -34.64
C GLU A 667 -23.39 12.86 -33.72
N HIS A 668 -23.60 12.22 -32.57
CA HIS A 668 -24.57 12.65 -31.56
C HIS A 668 -24.21 14.03 -30.98
N TYR A 669 -22.92 14.32 -30.75
CA TYR A 669 -22.48 15.65 -30.28
C TYR A 669 -22.73 16.74 -31.33
N ALA A 670 -22.51 16.44 -32.61
CA ALA A 670 -22.81 17.36 -33.70
C ALA A 670 -24.33 17.58 -33.85
N ALA A 671 -25.11 16.49 -33.89
CA ALA A 671 -26.56 16.53 -34.10
C ALA A 671 -27.34 17.17 -32.95
N SER A 672 -26.84 17.03 -31.71
CA SER A 672 -27.42 17.69 -30.52
C SER A 672 -27.12 19.19 -30.42
N GLY A 673 -26.19 19.71 -31.23
CA GLY A 673 -25.69 21.09 -31.12
C GLY A 673 -24.67 21.29 -30.00
N ALA A 674 -24.34 20.24 -29.23
CA ALA A 674 -23.36 20.28 -28.15
C ALA A 674 -21.97 20.71 -28.64
N ALA A 675 -21.51 20.18 -29.78
CA ALA A 675 -20.22 20.54 -30.37
C ALA A 675 -20.13 22.03 -30.76
N ALA A 676 -21.21 22.58 -31.32
CA ALA A 676 -21.27 24.00 -31.70
C ALA A 676 -21.31 24.92 -30.48
N LEU A 677 -22.05 24.54 -29.43
CA LEU A 677 -22.11 25.28 -28.17
C LEU A 677 -20.74 25.28 -27.47
N LEU A 678 -20.06 24.13 -27.44
CA LEU A 678 -18.73 24.02 -26.83
C LEU A 678 -17.73 24.92 -27.56
N ALA A 679 -17.64 24.82 -28.89
CA ALA A 679 -16.72 25.64 -29.69
C ALA A 679 -16.94 27.15 -29.51
N THR A 680 -18.21 27.57 -29.35
CA THR A 680 -18.55 28.98 -29.05
C THR A 680 -18.10 29.36 -27.64
N SER A 681 -18.36 28.49 -26.65
CA SER A 681 -18.00 28.73 -25.26
C SER A 681 -16.48 28.81 -25.07
N GLU A 682 -15.71 27.94 -25.71
CA GLU A 682 -14.24 27.92 -25.65
C GLU A 682 -13.58 29.17 -26.21
N ALA A 683 -14.25 29.88 -27.14
CA ALA A 683 -13.78 31.15 -27.68
C ALA A 683 -13.86 32.29 -26.64
N GLU A 684 -14.75 32.17 -25.64
CA GLU A 684 -14.96 33.18 -24.61
C GLU A 684 -13.78 33.24 -23.64
N ALA A 685 -13.29 34.47 -23.37
CA ALA A 685 -12.21 34.67 -22.42
C ALA A 685 -12.60 34.22 -20.99
N GLN A 686 -13.87 34.38 -20.62
CA GLN A 686 -14.38 33.97 -19.31
C GLN A 686 -14.37 32.45 -19.15
N PHE A 687 -14.72 31.68 -20.17
CA PHE A 687 -14.65 30.20 -20.12
C PHE A 687 -13.23 29.70 -19.85
N ARG A 688 -12.22 30.35 -20.46
CA ARG A 688 -10.80 30.00 -20.23
C ARG A 688 -10.32 30.40 -18.84
N ALA A 689 -10.80 31.52 -18.30
CA ALA A 689 -10.30 32.10 -17.05
C ALA A 689 -11.07 31.68 -15.78
N ASP A 690 -12.36 31.33 -15.88
CA ASP A 690 -13.25 31.11 -14.74
C ASP A 690 -13.76 29.65 -14.71
N PRO A 691 -13.25 28.80 -13.78
CA PRO A 691 -13.66 27.41 -13.64
C PRO A 691 -15.15 27.21 -13.35
N ILE A 692 -15.81 28.12 -12.61
CA ILE A 692 -17.23 28.01 -12.27
C ILE A 692 -18.06 28.25 -13.53
N TYR A 693 -17.76 29.34 -14.25
CA TYR A 693 -18.43 29.66 -15.50
C TYR A 693 -18.23 28.56 -16.54
N ARG A 694 -17.02 28.01 -16.65
CA ARG A 694 -16.72 26.86 -17.50
C ARG A 694 -17.57 25.64 -17.13
N ALA A 695 -17.63 25.28 -15.86
CA ALA A 695 -18.44 24.14 -15.40
C ALA A 695 -19.94 24.32 -15.71
N GLN A 696 -20.48 25.54 -15.58
CA GLN A 696 -21.85 25.88 -15.97
C GLN A 696 -22.08 25.68 -17.47
N LYS A 697 -21.17 26.19 -18.32
CA LYS A 697 -21.25 26.01 -19.77
C LYS A 697 -21.14 24.55 -20.20
N LEU A 698 -20.25 23.78 -19.57
CA LEU A 698 -20.15 22.35 -19.79
C LEU A 698 -21.42 21.59 -19.35
N ALA A 699 -22.11 22.04 -18.29
CA ALA A 699 -23.41 21.50 -17.92
C ALA A 699 -24.50 21.78 -18.97
N GLU A 700 -24.49 22.96 -19.61
CA GLU A 700 -25.37 23.27 -20.75
C GLU A 700 -25.08 22.33 -21.93
N VAL A 701 -23.80 22.12 -22.27
CA VAL A 701 -23.37 21.17 -23.32
C VAL A 701 -23.86 19.75 -23.02
N ARG A 702 -23.68 19.27 -21.79
CA ARG A 702 -24.16 17.95 -21.35
C ARG A 702 -25.67 17.82 -21.44
N THR A 703 -26.41 18.89 -21.12
CA THR A 703 -27.88 18.90 -21.23
C THR A 703 -28.34 18.66 -22.66
N LEU A 704 -27.65 19.24 -23.66
CA LEU A 704 -27.94 18.99 -25.07
C LEU A 704 -27.70 17.51 -25.45
N VAL A 705 -26.57 16.93 -25.01
CA VAL A 705 -26.25 15.52 -25.26
C VAL A 705 -27.30 14.59 -24.63
N LEU A 706 -27.73 14.87 -23.40
CA LEU A 706 -28.72 14.07 -22.66
C LEU A 706 -30.14 14.18 -23.23
N ALA A 707 -30.50 15.34 -23.77
CA ALA A 707 -31.84 15.59 -24.32
C ALA A 707 -32.01 15.08 -25.75
N HIS A 708 -30.93 15.04 -26.54
CA HIS A 708 -30.99 14.56 -27.92
C HIS A 708 -31.25 13.05 -27.97
N PRO A 709 -32.22 12.56 -28.75
CA PRO A 709 -32.50 11.12 -28.85
C PRO A 709 -31.33 10.37 -29.49
N VAL A 710 -31.11 9.13 -29.06
CA VAL A 710 -30.18 8.21 -29.75
C VAL A 710 -30.76 7.88 -31.12
N ASP A 711 -29.91 7.74 -32.15
CA ASP A 711 -30.35 7.31 -33.48
C ASP A 711 -31.20 6.03 -33.38
N ALA A 712 -32.40 6.08 -33.96
CA ALA A 712 -33.39 5.02 -33.77
C ALA A 712 -32.96 3.68 -34.40
N ALA A 713 -32.22 3.72 -35.50
CA ALA A 713 -31.73 2.51 -36.16
C ALA A 713 -30.64 1.86 -35.30
N LEU A 714 -29.68 2.66 -34.82
CA LEU A 714 -28.66 2.20 -33.88
C LEU A 714 -29.26 1.64 -32.59
N LEU A 715 -30.20 2.35 -31.97
CA LEU A 715 -30.82 1.91 -30.73
C LEU A 715 -31.53 0.56 -30.92
N THR A 716 -32.28 0.41 -32.02
CA THR A 716 -32.95 -0.86 -32.37
C THR A 716 -31.95 -1.99 -32.57
N GLU A 717 -30.82 -1.72 -33.24
CA GLU A 717 -29.74 -2.69 -33.44
C GLU A 717 -29.13 -3.13 -32.10
N ILE A 718 -28.82 -2.18 -31.22
CA ILE A 718 -28.28 -2.43 -29.89
C ILE A 718 -29.25 -3.26 -29.05
N GLU A 719 -30.51 -2.85 -28.97
CA GLU A 719 -31.54 -3.55 -28.19
C GLU A 719 -31.79 -4.97 -28.72
N SER A 720 -31.78 -5.15 -30.05
CA SER A 720 -31.92 -6.47 -30.67
C SER A 720 -30.72 -7.37 -30.37
N HIS A 721 -29.50 -6.83 -30.41
CA HIS A 721 -28.30 -7.57 -30.04
C HIS A 721 -28.31 -7.95 -28.56
N ILE A 722 -28.68 -7.01 -27.68
CA ILE A 722 -28.82 -7.29 -26.24
C ILE A 722 -29.85 -8.39 -25.99
N ALA A 723 -31.02 -8.31 -26.63
CA ALA A 723 -32.08 -9.30 -26.45
C ALA A 723 -31.63 -10.70 -26.88
N ALA A 724 -30.88 -10.79 -27.98
CA ALA A 724 -30.37 -12.06 -28.49
C ALA A 724 -29.23 -12.65 -27.64
N THR A 725 -28.37 -11.80 -27.08
CA THR A 725 -27.13 -12.23 -26.41
C THR A 725 -27.28 -12.36 -24.89
N PHE A 726 -28.04 -11.46 -24.25
CA PHE A 726 -28.13 -11.32 -22.80
C PHE A 726 -29.57 -11.44 -22.26
N GLY A 727 -30.59 -11.47 -23.12
CA GLY A 727 -31.98 -11.51 -22.69
C GLY A 727 -32.35 -10.31 -21.80
N ALA A 728 -32.88 -10.58 -20.60
CA ALA A 728 -33.26 -9.55 -19.63
C ALA A 728 -32.14 -9.19 -18.64
N ALA A 729 -30.92 -9.71 -18.82
CA ALA A 729 -29.83 -9.48 -17.87
C ALA A 729 -29.49 -7.99 -17.73
N ARG A 730 -29.10 -7.59 -16.52
CA ARG A 730 -28.60 -6.24 -16.27
C ARG A 730 -27.22 -6.09 -16.92
N LEU A 731 -27.01 -5.02 -17.67
CA LEU A 731 -25.75 -4.75 -18.36
C LEU A 731 -25.01 -3.57 -17.73
N ARG A 732 -23.70 -3.53 -17.97
CA ARG A 732 -22.82 -2.41 -17.66
C ARG A 732 -22.39 -1.71 -18.95
N PHE A 733 -22.63 -0.41 -19.02
CA PHE A 733 -22.19 0.49 -20.08
C PHE A 733 -20.98 1.28 -19.57
N ARG A 734 -19.78 0.88 -20.01
CA ARG A 734 -18.50 1.48 -19.62
C ARG A 734 -18.04 2.49 -20.67
N SER A 735 -17.63 3.66 -20.20
CA SER A 735 -16.99 4.70 -21.02
C SER A 735 -15.65 4.19 -21.59
N SER A 736 -15.49 4.24 -22.92
CA SER A 736 -14.28 3.81 -23.63
C SER A 736 -13.83 4.96 -24.55
N SER A 737 -13.10 5.94 -24.01
CA SER A 737 -12.67 7.13 -24.75
C SER A 737 -11.50 6.82 -25.70
N ASN A 738 -11.36 7.56 -26.80
CA ASN A 738 -10.18 7.50 -27.68
C ASN A 738 -8.93 8.19 -27.09
N THR A 739 -9.03 8.71 -25.87
CA THR A 739 -7.96 9.45 -25.19
C THR A 739 -7.10 8.59 -24.26
N GLU A 740 -7.41 7.31 -24.06
CA GLU A 740 -6.79 6.51 -22.99
C GLU A 740 -5.33 6.10 -23.25
N ASP A 741 -4.85 6.20 -24.50
CA ASP A 741 -3.47 5.85 -24.90
C ASP A 741 -2.61 7.10 -25.19
N LEU A 742 -3.07 8.28 -24.77
CA LEU A 742 -2.34 9.52 -24.97
C LEU A 742 -1.11 9.58 -24.04
N PRO A 743 0.08 9.98 -24.54
CA PRO A 743 1.26 10.18 -23.72
C PRO A 743 0.97 11.05 -22.49
N ASN A 744 1.34 10.55 -21.31
CA ASN A 744 1.18 11.22 -20.02
C ASN A 744 -0.26 11.57 -19.61
N PHE A 745 -1.29 11.08 -20.33
CA PHE A 745 -2.70 11.32 -19.96
C PHE A 745 -3.36 10.02 -19.50
N SER A 746 -4.12 10.08 -18.40
CA SER A 746 -4.91 8.95 -17.92
C SER A 746 -6.39 9.32 -17.77
N GLY A 747 -7.27 8.52 -18.38
CA GLY A 747 -8.73 8.66 -18.23
C GLY A 747 -9.29 8.09 -16.91
N ALA A 748 -8.44 7.71 -15.95
CA ALA A 748 -8.82 7.00 -14.74
C ALA A 748 -9.87 7.78 -13.92
N GLY A 749 -11.04 7.18 -13.75
CA GLY A 749 -12.15 7.75 -13.00
C GLY A 749 -12.85 8.94 -13.63
N LEU A 750 -12.35 9.55 -14.73
CA LEU A 750 -12.86 10.83 -15.28
C LEU A 750 -14.30 10.74 -15.82
N TYR A 751 -14.64 9.58 -16.36
CA TYR A 751 -15.85 9.35 -17.15
C TYR A 751 -16.87 8.50 -16.40
N THR A 752 -18.15 8.69 -16.73
CA THR A 752 -19.26 8.00 -16.06
C THR A 752 -19.52 6.66 -16.74
N SER A 753 -19.64 5.60 -15.93
CA SER A 753 -20.15 4.30 -16.37
C SER A 753 -21.44 4.01 -15.61
N VAL A 754 -22.44 3.44 -16.28
CA VAL A 754 -23.77 3.19 -15.72
C VAL A 754 -24.27 1.79 -16.07
N SER A 755 -25.37 1.37 -15.45
CA SER A 755 -26.03 0.11 -15.77
C SER A 755 -27.33 0.37 -16.53
N GLY A 756 -27.74 -0.59 -17.35
CA GLY A 756 -28.99 -0.54 -18.10
C GLY A 756 -29.49 -1.94 -18.44
N ALA A 757 -30.78 -2.09 -18.69
CA ALA A 757 -31.41 -3.36 -19.04
C ALA A 757 -32.56 -3.15 -20.04
N LEU A 758 -32.90 -4.19 -20.79
CA LEU A 758 -34.07 -4.15 -21.68
C LEU A 758 -35.36 -4.09 -20.87
N GLY A 759 -36.27 -3.20 -21.24
CA GLY A 759 -37.56 -3.04 -20.57
C GLY A 759 -37.51 -2.35 -19.20
N ASP A 760 -36.32 -2.01 -18.68
CA ASP A 760 -36.17 -1.24 -17.44
C ASP A 760 -36.48 0.25 -17.71
N ALA A 761 -37.62 0.72 -17.18
CA ALA A 761 -38.10 2.09 -17.38
C ALA A 761 -37.22 3.14 -16.67
N GLU A 762 -36.58 2.77 -15.57
CA GLU A 762 -35.71 3.65 -14.78
C GLU A 762 -34.28 3.68 -15.35
N ARG A 763 -33.83 2.59 -15.98
CA ARG A 763 -32.50 2.45 -16.58
C ARG A 763 -32.56 1.98 -18.05
N PRO A 764 -33.21 2.74 -18.95
CA PRO A 764 -33.33 2.37 -20.35
C PRO A 764 -31.96 2.42 -21.05
N ILE A 765 -31.74 1.53 -22.02
CA ILE A 765 -30.50 1.44 -22.82
C ILE A 765 -30.12 2.79 -23.43
N ALA A 766 -31.09 3.50 -24.00
CA ALA A 766 -30.88 4.83 -24.55
C ALA A 766 -30.40 5.85 -23.50
N GLY A 767 -30.92 5.78 -22.27
CA GLY A 767 -30.48 6.62 -21.16
C GLY A 767 -29.05 6.31 -20.73
N ALA A 768 -28.67 5.03 -20.72
CA ALA A 768 -27.32 4.59 -20.42
C ALA A 768 -26.31 5.15 -21.44
N LEU A 769 -26.59 5.02 -22.75
CA LEU A 769 -25.75 5.55 -23.82
C LEU A 769 -25.55 7.07 -23.70
N ARG A 770 -26.64 7.83 -23.57
CA ARG A 770 -26.56 9.29 -23.44
C ARG A 770 -25.79 9.73 -22.20
N THR A 771 -25.92 8.99 -21.09
CA THR A 771 -25.18 9.29 -19.85
C THR A 771 -23.68 9.06 -20.03
N VAL A 772 -23.28 7.96 -20.67
CA VAL A 772 -21.86 7.68 -20.97
C VAL A 772 -21.31 8.73 -21.93
N TRP A 773 -22.00 9.05 -23.02
CA TRP A 773 -21.55 10.07 -23.99
C TRP A 773 -21.46 11.46 -23.36
N ALA A 774 -22.47 11.89 -22.58
CA ALA A 774 -22.42 13.18 -21.90
C ALA A 774 -21.26 13.30 -20.91
N SER A 775 -20.75 12.19 -20.38
CA SER A 775 -19.65 12.19 -19.43
C SER A 775 -18.31 12.66 -20.03
N LEU A 776 -18.17 12.64 -21.36
CA LEU A 776 -16.99 13.21 -22.03
C LEU A 776 -16.80 14.70 -21.68
N TYR A 777 -17.89 15.42 -21.45
CA TYR A 777 -17.92 16.84 -21.10
C TYR A 777 -18.18 17.10 -19.62
N ASN A 778 -17.94 16.11 -18.75
CA ASN A 778 -17.82 16.40 -17.32
C ASN A 778 -16.75 17.48 -17.12
N ALA A 779 -16.99 18.48 -16.28
CA ALA A 779 -16.05 19.60 -16.07
C ALA A 779 -14.64 19.11 -15.76
N ARG A 780 -14.53 18.12 -14.86
CA ARG A 780 -13.30 17.38 -14.57
C ARG A 780 -12.63 16.81 -15.82
N ALA A 781 -13.36 16.06 -16.62
CA ALA A 781 -12.78 15.37 -17.78
C ALA A 781 -12.28 16.37 -18.82
N TYR A 782 -12.97 17.50 -18.96
CA TYR A 782 -12.55 18.61 -19.81
C TYR A 782 -11.26 19.25 -19.28
N ASP A 783 -11.24 19.65 -18.01
CA ASP A 783 -10.10 20.34 -17.40
C ASP A 783 -8.84 19.47 -17.41
N GLU A 784 -8.97 18.16 -17.17
CA GLU A 784 -7.86 17.21 -17.25
C GLU A 784 -7.24 17.18 -18.66
N ARG A 785 -8.08 17.12 -19.69
CA ARG A 785 -7.63 17.11 -21.08
C ARG A 785 -6.97 18.42 -21.47
N THR A 786 -7.51 19.54 -21.01
CA THR A 786 -6.89 20.85 -21.22
C THR A 786 -5.52 20.93 -20.55
N TYR A 787 -5.36 20.40 -19.34
CA TYR A 787 -4.08 20.38 -18.62
C TYR A 787 -3.00 19.61 -19.38
N PHE A 788 -3.34 18.44 -19.92
CA PHE A 788 -2.42 17.63 -20.73
C PHE A 788 -2.34 18.03 -22.22
N ASN A 789 -2.85 19.22 -22.56
CA ASN A 789 -2.83 19.78 -23.92
C ASN A 789 -3.46 18.86 -24.98
N VAL A 790 -4.60 18.23 -24.65
CA VAL A 790 -5.37 17.38 -25.57
C VAL A 790 -6.37 18.23 -26.34
N ASP A 791 -6.35 18.12 -27.67
CA ASP A 791 -7.26 18.86 -28.55
C ASP A 791 -8.72 18.43 -28.34
N PRO A 792 -9.59 19.31 -27.80
CA PRO A 792 -10.98 18.98 -27.50
C PRO A 792 -11.82 18.72 -28.75
N SER A 793 -11.34 19.13 -29.93
CA SER A 793 -12.02 18.86 -31.20
C SER A 793 -11.79 17.45 -31.72
N THR A 794 -10.92 16.64 -31.10
CA THR A 794 -10.55 15.30 -31.56
C THR A 794 -10.89 14.18 -30.56
N VAL A 795 -11.74 14.48 -29.58
CA VAL A 795 -12.15 13.51 -28.54
C VAL A 795 -13.52 12.91 -28.82
N ALA A 796 -13.65 11.61 -28.58
CA ALA A 796 -14.89 10.87 -28.79
C ALA A 796 -15.02 9.72 -27.77
N MET A 797 -16.26 9.24 -27.57
CA MET A 797 -16.60 8.25 -26.55
C MET A 797 -17.19 6.99 -27.18
N GLY A 798 -16.43 5.90 -27.17
CA GLY A 798 -16.95 4.56 -27.38
C GLY A 798 -17.63 4.04 -26.11
N VAL A 799 -18.41 2.97 -26.25
CA VAL A 799 -19.08 2.33 -25.10
C VAL A 799 -18.80 0.84 -25.11
N LEU A 800 -18.11 0.35 -24.07
CA LEU A 800 -17.95 -1.08 -23.82
C LEU A 800 -19.16 -1.60 -23.04
N VAL A 801 -19.82 -2.62 -23.57
CA VAL A 801 -21.03 -3.22 -22.98
C VAL A 801 -20.76 -4.68 -22.64
N HIS A 802 -21.07 -5.07 -21.41
CA HIS A 802 -21.00 -6.45 -20.94
C HIS A 802 -22.03 -6.68 -19.82
N GLU A 803 -22.28 -7.94 -19.45
CA GLU A 803 -23.17 -8.28 -18.34
C GLU A 803 -22.70 -7.67 -17.01
N ALA A 804 -23.62 -7.12 -16.24
CA ALA A 804 -23.30 -6.60 -14.92
C ALA A 804 -23.04 -7.78 -13.99
N THR A 805 -21.87 -7.77 -13.35
CA THR A 805 -21.55 -8.71 -12.29
C THR A 805 -22.44 -8.44 -11.08
N LEU A 806 -22.92 -9.52 -10.47
CA LEU A 806 -23.83 -9.54 -9.33
C LEU A 806 -23.19 -10.44 -8.26
N SER A 807 -23.35 -10.08 -6.99
CA SER A 807 -22.88 -10.87 -5.82
C SER A 807 -21.38 -11.17 -5.82
N GLU A 808 -20.56 -10.16 -5.53
CA GLU A 808 -19.10 -10.29 -5.37
C GLU A 808 -18.75 -10.88 -4.00
N ALA A 809 -17.83 -11.85 -3.99
CA ALA A 809 -17.19 -12.34 -2.76
C ALA A 809 -15.98 -11.48 -2.37
N ALA A 810 -15.25 -10.99 -3.39
CA ALA A 810 -14.18 -10.02 -3.23
C ALA A 810 -13.94 -9.25 -4.53
N ASN A 811 -13.34 -8.08 -4.43
CA ASN A 811 -12.84 -7.29 -5.56
C ASN A 811 -11.39 -6.85 -5.28
N GLY A 812 -10.67 -6.48 -6.34
CA GLY A 812 -9.27 -6.09 -6.17
C GLY A 812 -8.66 -5.39 -7.37
N ILE A 813 -7.49 -4.82 -7.11
CA ILE A 813 -6.61 -4.19 -8.09
C ILE A 813 -5.23 -4.82 -7.92
N GLY A 814 -4.65 -5.28 -9.02
CA GLY A 814 -3.33 -5.88 -9.07
C GLY A 814 -2.42 -5.12 -10.02
N ILE A 815 -1.23 -4.74 -9.56
CA ILE A 815 -0.18 -4.15 -10.40
C ILE A 815 0.87 -5.22 -10.66
N SER A 816 1.18 -5.46 -11.94
CA SER A 816 2.18 -6.46 -12.35
C SER A 816 3.63 -6.00 -12.15
N ARG A 817 3.86 -5.21 -11.10
CA ARG A 817 5.14 -4.79 -10.54
C ARG A 817 4.92 -4.21 -9.14
N ASN A 818 5.96 -4.18 -8.31
CA ASN A 818 5.86 -3.60 -6.98
C ASN A 818 5.78 -2.07 -7.08
N ILE A 819 4.75 -1.48 -6.46
CA ILE A 819 4.53 -0.03 -6.47
C ILE A 819 5.38 0.71 -5.45
N LEU A 820 5.89 -0.01 -4.44
CA LEU A 820 6.74 0.52 -3.39
C LEU A 820 8.20 0.57 -3.88
N ASP A 821 8.65 -0.52 -4.51
CA ASP A 821 9.96 -0.62 -5.15
C ASP A 821 9.82 -1.15 -6.59
N PRO A 822 9.81 -0.28 -7.62
CA PRO A 822 9.68 -0.69 -9.01
C PRO A 822 10.90 -1.44 -9.55
N ILE A 823 12.01 -1.51 -8.79
CA ILE A 823 13.24 -2.22 -9.18
C ILE A 823 13.08 -3.73 -8.99
N ARG A 824 11.88 -4.26 -8.72
CA ARG A 824 11.66 -5.72 -8.73
C ARG A 824 10.47 -6.16 -9.60
N GLY A 825 10.77 -6.68 -10.79
CA GLY A 825 9.81 -7.18 -11.78
C GLY A 825 9.24 -8.56 -11.43
N ASP A 826 9.86 -9.26 -10.47
CA ASP A 826 9.35 -10.52 -9.91
C ASP A 826 8.33 -10.31 -8.79
N ILE A 827 8.03 -9.06 -8.41
CA ILE A 827 7.12 -8.74 -7.30
C ILE A 827 5.92 -7.97 -7.84
N TYR A 828 4.71 -8.43 -7.53
CA TYR A 828 3.44 -7.80 -7.92
C TYR A 828 2.74 -7.26 -6.69
N TYR A 829 2.00 -6.18 -6.83
CA TYR A 829 1.30 -5.52 -5.73
C TYR A 829 -0.21 -5.70 -5.87
N PHE A 830 -0.91 -5.98 -4.78
CA PHE A 830 -2.36 -6.22 -4.76
C PHE A 830 -3.03 -5.41 -3.66
N ASN A 831 -4.19 -4.86 -4.00
CA ASN A 831 -5.19 -4.46 -3.04
C ASN A 831 -6.46 -5.30 -3.21
N ALA A 832 -7.08 -5.73 -2.11
CA ALA A 832 -8.34 -6.50 -2.16
C ALA A 832 -9.33 -6.11 -1.06
N GLN A 833 -10.62 -6.19 -1.37
CA GLN A 833 -11.71 -6.01 -0.42
C GLN A 833 -12.82 -7.05 -0.54
N VAL A 834 -13.54 -7.26 0.57
CA VAL A 834 -14.68 -8.17 0.64
C VAL A 834 -15.87 -7.55 -0.11
N GLY A 835 -16.51 -8.36 -0.96
CA GLY A 835 -17.64 -7.94 -1.76
C GLY A 835 -17.37 -6.72 -2.63
N GLU A 836 -18.29 -5.75 -2.60
CA GLU A 836 -18.21 -4.51 -3.39
C GLU A 836 -17.56 -3.35 -2.62
N ALA A 837 -16.93 -3.61 -1.46
CA ALA A 837 -16.28 -2.56 -0.70
C ALA A 837 -15.16 -1.88 -1.52
N GLY A 838 -14.95 -0.58 -1.29
CA GLY A 838 -14.03 0.22 -2.08
C GLY A 838 -12.57 -0.19 -1.87
N VAL A 839 -11.94 -0.74 -2.91
CA VAL A 839 -10.51 -1.12 -2.88
C VAL A 839 -9.61 0.12 -2.92
N ALA A 840 -9.83 0.97 -3.93
CA ALA A 840 -9.06 2.20 -4.13
C ALA A 840 -9.48 3.29 -3.13
N ASN A 841 -10.79 3.39 -2.87
CA ASN A 841 -11.36 4.42 -2.00
C ASN A 841 -12.12 3.75 -0.84
N PRO A 842 -11.42 3.18 0.15
CA PRO A 842 -12.08 2.59 1.31
C PRO A 842 -12.85 3.67 2.09
N ALA A 843 -13.93 3.27 2.75
CA ALA A 843 -14.66 4.17 3.64
C ALA A 843 -13.76 4.60 4.82
N PRO A 844 -14.04 5.75 5.48
CA PRO A 844 -13.24 6.21 6.61
C PRO A 844 -13.04 5.13 7.67
N GLY A 845 -11.77 4.90 8.05
CA GLY A 845 -11.37 3.88 9.03
C GLY A 845 -11.44 2.43 8.54
N VAL A 846 -11.75 2.19 7.26
CA VAL A 846 -11.58 0.88 6.63
C VAL A 846 -10.16 0.76 6.11
N THR A 847 -9.48 -0.30 6.53
CA THR A 847 -8.20 -0.72 5.97
C THR A 847 -8.47 -1.73 4.86
N THR A 848 -7.91 -1.45 3.67
CA THR A 848 -7.90 -2.38 2.54
C THR A 848 -6.79 -3.41 2.75
N SER A 849 -7.00 -4.67 2.38
CA SER A 849 -5.89 -5.64 2.35
C SER A 849 -4.89 -5.20 1.29
N GLN A 850 -3.64 -5.02 1.69
CA GLN A 850 -2.53 -4.63 0.84
C GLN A 850 -1.46 -5.70 0.96
N LEU A 851 -1.08 -6.30 -0.17
CA LEU A 851 -0.07 -7.36 -0.18
C LEU A 851 0.82 -7.25 -1.40
N ILE A 852 2.04 -7.74 -1.27
CA ILE A 852 2.89 -8.05 -2.41
C ILE A 852 3.01 -9.56 -2.57
N TYR A 853 3.06 -9.96 -3.83
CA TYR A 853 3.26 -11.33 -4.25
C TYR A 853 4.60 -11.41 -4.98
N ARG A 854 5.48 -12.30 -4.53
CA ARG A 854 6.75 -12.53 -5.19
C ARG A 854 6.76 -13.86 -5.92
N TRP A 855 7.10 -13.80 -7.20
CA TRP A 855 7.30 -14.96 -8.05
C TRP A 855 8.51 -15.79 -7.61
N GLY A 856 8.34 -17.11 -7.65
CA GLY A 856 9.41 -18.05 -7.36
C GLY A 856 8.96 -19.49 -7.55
N ARG A 857 9.85 -20.45 -7.28
CA ARG A 857 9.47 -21.88 -7.21
C ARG A 857 8.43 -22.14 -6.12
N THR A 858 8.51 -21.35 -5.05
CA THR A 858 7.49 -21.26 -4.00
C THR A 858 7.12 -19.78 -3.92
N PRO A 859 5.91 -19.39 -4.38
CA PRO A 859 5.43 -18.03 -4.25
C PRO A 859 5.42 -17.57 -2.81
N ARG A 860 5.59 -16.26 -2.60
CA ARG A 860 5.56 -15.64 -1.28
C ARG A 860 4.58 -14.47 -1.28
N VAL A 861 3.73 -14.44 -0.27
CA VAL A 861 2.80 -13.34 -0.01
C VAL A 861 3.32 -12.57 1.20
N ILE A 862 3.42 -11.24 1.09
CA ILE A 862 3.74 -10.34 2.20
C ILE A 862 2.56 -9.40 2.35
N PHE A 863 1.95 -9.37 3.54
CA PHE A 863 0.89 -8.42 3.83
C PHE A 863 1.51 -7.13 4.38
N HIS A 864 1.26 -6.02 3.71
CA HIS A 864 1.53 -4.69 4.27
C HIS A 864 0.40 -4.26 5.20
N ALA A 865 -0.83 -4.67 4.90
CA ALA A 865 -2.00 -4.44 5.75
C ALA A 865 -3.05 -5.54 5.52
N LEU A 866 -3.74 -5.95 6.57
CA LEU A 866 -4.93 -6.80 6.48
C LEU A 866 -6.20 -5.95 6.53
N SER A 867 -7.24 -6.39 5.83
CA SER A 867 -8.51 -5.70 5.91
C SER A 867 -9.17 -5.91 7.27
N ASN A 868 -9.75 -4.84 7.81
CA ASN A 868 -10.57 -4.90 9.02
C ASN A 868 -12.04 -5.29 8.74
N LEU A 869 -12.50 -5.35 7.49
CA LEU A 869 -13.89 -5.77 7.17
C LEU A 869 -14.22 -7.24 7.51
N PRO A 870 -13.35 -8.24 7.24
CA PRO A 870 -13.61 -9.63 7.62
C PRO A 870 -13.30 -9.93 9.11
N GLY A 871 -13.14 -8.91 9.97
CA GLY A 871 -12.73 -9.11 11.36
C GLY A 871 -11.25 -9.48 11.52
N GLY A 872 -10.38 -9.01 10.60
CA GLY A 872 -8.93 -9.24 10.64
C GLY A 872 -8.42 -10.47 9.86
N GLY A 873 -9.28 -11.15 9.09
CA GLY A 873 -8.89 -12.26 8.21
C GLY A 873 -8.44 -11.85 6.80
N GLU A 874 -7.88 -12.81 6.05
CA GLU A 874 -7.46 -12.59 4.65
C GLU A 874 -8.67 -12.47 3.71
N VAL A 875 -8.65 -11.48 2.80
CA VAL A 875 -9.72 -11.28 1.79
C VAL A 875 -9.66 -12.31 0.68
N LEU A 876 -8.44 -12.72 0.30
CA LEU A 876 -8.14 -13.73 -0.72
C LEU A 876 -7.35 -14.84 -0.04
N SER A 877 -7.68 -16.09 -0.33
CA SER A 877 -6.88 -17.25 0.07
C SER A 877 -5.54 -17.31 -0.68
N PRO A 878 -4.52 -18.02 -0.18
CA PRO A 878 -3.25 -18.21 -0.88
C PRO A 878 -3.43 -18.73 -2.32
N GLU A 879 -4.32 -19.69 -2.54
CA GLU A 879 -4.60 -20.24 -3.87
C GLU A 879 -5.23 -19.19 -4.80
N GLU A 880 -6.10 -18.32 -4.27
CA GLU A 880 -6.68 -17.22 -5.03
C GLU A 880 -5.65 -16.16 -5.38
N ILE A 881 -4.70 -15.88 -4.49
CA ILE A 881 -3.60 -14.95 -4.74
C ILE A 881 -2.69 -15.52 -5.84
N ASP A 882 -2.29 -16.79 -5.75
CA ASP A 882 -1.48 -17.47 -6.77
C ASP A 882 -2.15 -17.43 -8.15
N GLU A 883 -3.45 -17.73 -8.22
CA GLU A 883 -4.22 -17.70 -9.46
C GLU A 883 -4.28 -16.29 -10.05
N THR A 884 -4.60 -15.28 -9.23
CA THR A 884 -4.68 -13.89 -9.68
C THR A 884 -3.30 -13.38 -10.11
N ALA A 885 -2.23 -13.70 -9.38
CA ALA A 885 -0.88 -13.35 -9.79
C ALA A 885 -0.52 -13.95 -11.16
N CYS A 886 -0.85 -15.23 -11.39
CA CYS A 886 -0.65 -15.87 -12.70
C CYS A 886 -1.30 -15.08 -13.83
N VAL A 887 -2.54 -14.61 -13.62
CA VAL A 887 -3.25 -13.75 -14.55
C VAL A 887 -2.54 -12.40 -14.75
N LEU A 888 -2.04 -11.77 -13.69
CA LEU A 888 -1.25 -10.53 -13.82
C LEU A 888 -0.01 -10.71 -14.70
N ARG A 889 0.69 -11.83 -14.55
CA ARG A 889 1.92 -12.11 -15.32
C ARG A 889 1.62 -12.28 -16.79
N VAL A 890 0.65 -13.12 -17.15
CA VAL A 890 0.35 -13.36 -18.57
C VAL A 890 -0.15 -12.09 -19.27
N ILE A 891 -0.86 -11.22 -18.55
CA ILE A 891 -1.25 -9.91 -19.06
C ILE A 891 -0.02 -9.01 -19.22
N HIS A 892 0.87 -8.95 -18.23
CA HIS A 892 2.12 -8.21 -18.34
C HIS A 892 2.94 -8.64 -19.56
N ASP A 893 3.20 -9.95 -19.70
CA ASP A 893 4.05 -10.51 -20.75
C ASP A 893 3.46 -10.30 -22.15
N HIS A 894 2.12 -10.28 -22.28
CA HIS A 894 1.44 -10.00 -23.54
C HIS A 894 1.55 -8.53 -23.94
N PHE A 895 1.31 -7.61 -23.00
CA PHE A 895 1.27 -6.17 -23.30
C PHE A 895 2.65 -5.52 -23.37
N ALA A 896 3.66 -6.03 -22.66
CA ALA A 896 5.02 -5.49 -22.65
C ALA A 896 5.61 -5.28 -24.06
N PRO A 897 5.63 -6.28 -24.96
CA PRO A 897 6.16 -6.07 -26.32
C PRO A 897 5.28 -5.19 -27.21
N ILE A 898 4.00 -4.98 -26.87
CA ILE A 898 3.06 -4.18 -27.67
C ILE A 898 3.17 -2.70 -27.29
N LEU A 899 3.19 -2.41 -25.99
CA LEU A 899 3.13 -1.05 -25.45
C LEU A 899 4.50 -0.48 -25.07
N ASN A 900 5.51 -1.34 -24.91
CA ASN A 900 6.90 -0.95 -24.66
C ASN A 900 7.85 -1.68 -25.65
N PRO A 901 7.64 -1.54 -26.97
CA PRO A 901 8.37 -2.33 -27.98
C PRO A 901 9.88 -2.05 -28.01
N THR A 902 10.31 -0.88 -27.54
CA THR A 902 11.72 -0.48 -27.46
C THR A 902 12.37 -0.87 -26.14
N GLY A 903 11.59 -1.25 -25.12
CA GLY A 903 12.08 -1.51 -23.77
C GLY A 903 12.55 -0.25 -23.03
N GLU A 904 12.25 0.95 -23.54
CA GLU A 904 12.68 2.22 -22.93
C GLU A 904 12.07 2.41 -21.54
N ASN A 905 10.81 1.99 -21.34
CA ASN A 905 10.22 1.94 -20.01
C ASN A 905 10.67 0.67 -19.27
N ARG A 906 11.79 0.75 -18.56
CA ARG A 906 12.31 -0.39 -17.77
C ARG A 906 11.38 -0.83 -16.65
N TRP A 907 10.48 0.05 -16.21
CA TRP A 907 9.47 -0.21 -15.18
C TRP A 907 8.08 -0.46 -15.75
N PHE A 908 7.99 -0.98 -16.97
CA PHE A 908 6.70 -1.38 -17.53
C PHE A 908 5.92 -2.26 -16.54
N ALA A 909 4.66 -1.93 -16.34
CA ALA A 909 3.73 -2.63 -15.48
C ALA A 909 2.29 -2.42 -15.98
N MET A 910 1.41 -3.33 -15.61
CA MET A 910 -0.02 -3.30 -15.93
C MET A 910 -0.83 -3.19 -14.63
N ASP A 911 -1.81 -2.29 -14.63
CA ASP A 911 -2.86 -2.15 -13.63
C ASP A 911 -4.09 -2.95 -14.05
N ILE A 912 -4.46 -3.94 -13.24
CA ILE A 912 -5.47 -4.94 -13.55
C ILE A 912 -6.54 -4.96 -12.47
N GLU A 913 -7.79 -4.68 -12.87
CA GLU A 913 -8.96 -4.81 -11.99
C GLU A 913 -9.54 -6.21 -12.10
N PHE A 914 -9.79 -6.85 -10.96
CA PHE A 914 -10.37 -8.19 -10.89
C PHE A 914 -11.50 -8.32 -9.86
N LYS A 915 -12.30 -9.37 -10.00
CA LYS A 915 -13.37 -9.77 -9.06
C LYS A 915 -13.31 -11.26 -8.75
N ARG A 916 -13.82 -11.63 -7.60
CA ARG A 916 -14.15 -13.01 -7.17
C ARG A 916 -15.66 -13.11 -7.07
N LEU A 917 -16.29 -13.91 -7.95
CA LEU A 917 -17.73 -13.95 -8.15
C LEU A 917 -18.40 -15.04 -7.30
N GLY A 918 -19.48 -14.68 -6.61
CA GLY A 918 -20.38 -15.59 -5.93
C GLY A 918 -19.72 -16.52 -4.90
N VAL A 919 -20.44 -17.57 -4.50
CA VAL A 919 -19.95 -18.58 -3.54
C VAL A 919 -18.80 -19.41 -4.10
N SER A 920 -18.74 -19.58 -5.42
CA SER A 920 -17.63 -20.29 -6.09
C SER A 920 -16.32 -19.50 -6.11
N ARG A 921 -16.38 -18.19 -5.81
CA ARG A 921 -15.24 -17.25 -5.82
C ARG A 921 -14.42 -17.30 -7.12
N ALA A 922 -15.11 -17.49 -8.25
CA ALA A 922 -14.48 -17.54 -9.56
C ALA A 922 -13.83 -16.19 -9.93
N LEU A 923 -12.59 -16.23 -10.45
CA LEU A 923 -11.89 -15.03 -10.90
C LEU A 923 -12.57 -14.44 -12.15
N LEU A 924 -12.63 -13.11 -12.22
CA LEU A 924 -13.01 -12.37 -13.43
C LEU A 924 -12.09 -11.15 -13.58
N VAL A 925 -11.41 -11.03 -14.72
CA VAL A 925 -10.65 -9.84 -15.10
C VAL A 925 -11.59 -8.84 -15.76
N LYS A 926 -11.67 -7.65 -15.20
CA LYS A 926 -12.61 -6.61 -15.63
C LYS A 926 -11.96 -5.57 -16.55
N GLN A 927 -10.67 -5.31 -16.33
CA GLN A 927 -9.91 -4.30 -17.07
C GLN A 927 -8.42 -4.57 -16.86
N ALA A 928 -7.61 -4.24 -17.87
CA ALA A 928 -6.16 -4.16 -17.76
C ALA A 928 -5.68 -2.92 -18.54
N ARG A 929 -4.75 -2.17 -17.98
CA ARG A 929 -4.17 -0.97 -18.60
C ARG A 929 -2.73 -0.76 -18.15
N PRO A 930 -1.91 0.03 -18.86
CA PRO A 930 -0.58 0.39 -18.37
C PRO A 930 -0.64 1.11 -17.03
N TYR A 931 0.31 0.79 -16.15
CA TYR A 931 0.56 1.51 -14.91
C TYR A 931 1.76 2.45 -15.09
N SER A 932 1.63 3.68 -14.61
CA SER A 932 2.70 4.69 -14.67
C SER A 932 3.33 4.87 -13.29
N PHE A 933 4.66 4.79 -13.23
CA PHE A 933 5.43 5.13 -12.03
C PHE A 933 5.71 6.63 -11.88
N GLY A 934 5.24 7.46 -12.82
CA GLY A 934 5.50 8.90 -12.86
C GLY A 934 6.94 9.22 -13.31
N ASN A 935 7.50 10.31 -12.80
CA ASN A 935 8.87 10.77 -13.11
C ASN A 935 9.96 10.09 -12.26
N ALA A 936 9.70 8.89 -11.71
CA ALA A 936 10.70 8.22 -10.90
C ALA A 936 11.94 7.89 -11.77
N GLU A 937 13.14 8.07 -11.21
CA GLU A 937 14.40 7.87 -11.95
C GLU A 937 14.71 6.37 -12.08
N VAL A 938 14.75 5.87 -13.31
CA VAL A 938 15.21 4.52 -13.59
C VAL A 938 16.71 4.44 -13.29
N PRO A 939 17.16 3.57 -12.36
CA PRO A 939 18.58 3.40 -12.09
C PRO A 939 19.34 3.08 -13.37
N ALA A 940 20.53 3.66 -13.51
CA ALA A 940 21.40 3.40 -14.66
C ALA A 940 21.91 1.95 -14.67
N ASP A 941 21.89 1.28 -13.52
CA ASP A 941 22.37 -0.09 -13.34
C ASP A 941 21.30 -1.16 -13.63
N CYS A 942 21.77 -2.35 -13.98
CA CYS A 942 20.94 -3.52 -14.29
C CYS A 942 20.67 -4.37 -13.05
N ARG A 943 20.46 -3.77 -11.88
CA ARG A 943 20.14 -4.47 -10.62
C ARG A 943 18.82 -5.26 -10.66
N GLU A 944 18.22 -5.43 -11.83
CA GLU A 944 16.96 -6.13 -12.01
C GLU A 944 16.94 -7.23 -13.08
N PHE A 945 17.99 -7.42 -13.87
CA PHE A 945 18.03 -8.52 -14.86
C PHE A 945 18.63 -9.81 -14.30
#